data_AF-A0A813DHL1-F1
#
_entry.id   AF-A0A813DHL1-F1
#
_cell.length_a   1.000
_cell.length_b   1.000
_cell.length_c   1.000
_cell.angle_alpha   90.00
_cell.angle_beta   90.00
_cell.angle_gamma   90.00
#
_symmetry.space_group_name_H-M   'P 1'
#
loop_
_entity.id
_entity.type
_entity.pdbx_description
1 polymer ?
#
loop_
_entity_poly.entity_id
_entity_poly.type
_entity_poly.pdbx_seq_one_letter_code
_entity_poly.pdbx_strand_id
1 'polypeptide(L)'
;MTNNQAAQEEVNRIKDSVCELWSRQELRRLQDELTKLNRMAECFSAYPGIYSDEWRREISEKVEAEIKAFANKARFYLAGTAPQVESNIRDFAMQLILLGRIFDNLPRFKSSAVWHVNNMLEMCQEQAWGPTFLFKLGMILEQGKYGTLVDGKVTEEDERIGKVIVNEFRQFKDVLTVLWNQQTSATQKDVSSTLKEVVSRRVTDGDVSVQAPVGRDRLQQGWKKYTDTYEMHFDSWRAGELSLEQLAQVVISRAAKSQPCSAEKWTKAVKDEVPILLGGIFAYFTILKSGDSYTRILHSDKRVDLMPALPAEACHSERAVDRYHVSADTVLLRQHNIQILTILRLVGYDARGEDLANHLMQVRTGEGKSIILGAFSVLFGLLGFRVRCVCYSEYLSQRDWNLFKDLFVAFNLDDRIIYSKITEFSEDATLAKGNIRALTLDLINGVKSKHRALARSKSGSSRGGPVGSITGSTSSARVSSDSSEMARCSTGLRPAEKGSALSLPVPVPGCGSSSSLSGLVVRQAPPVCNDEELLLVDEVDVFFGSDFYGKTHNQVALLEADEVQDLLRTIWEQRDMRVHPKEVLNIVKESRAYSALVDRFEQWDFLVQAEVAAMCADLSDFDTPPYYYDRALNRIGYTVMDGMSFDVVFGYKTAFAYLNEANNHSLRDEEAALREALQLRVPCGQFSYANISPTRILGVSGTVEALGKYEWQVMNRYGIESYSIMPSVYGASNFRFLNQAGSSSIVISRASDFFHDVAREVNAKTSQGRAVIVFFKDSGVLAEFGESPSFKHILSKCVLRESLDHDEKDYVIKKAATGRQVTLTTAIFGRGTDFYCNDSKLEAAGGVHVIQAFFSTDRSEEVQIQGRTARQGKSRTYSLILHEAEIEKLGLNLEDLQSQSPKKQYECLLQAREKLSHKRCDAIEQNLAEATAKAGSCCSLDYQYFDALLASSTREAKIKFETLYKHVREAGARAARRLKKCRMICLSDATGSMGGIWGSARNHIQEMLKRIADIGGDGLELMWVAYRDYSDARPLEKSTWSSDPAVLQHFVNSIQCGGGGDYEEAVELALAEVSIENALDPVTRVLLIGDAPPHYERKGQKLMGHNHVLQTDYMEEASALASLEIPVYTFVVGGANIEAFEQIATCTGGSMAHLDSPDKLIDVVCLNALEEIGGSELVAEYKQKYTKA
;
A
#
# COMPACT_ATOMS: atom_id res chain seq x y z
N MET A 1 -41.20 -28.55 16.46
CA MET A 1 -41.90 -27.62 15.55
C MET A 1 -41.75 -26.16 16.04
N THR A 2 -40.55 -25.68 16.38
CA THR A 2 -40.42 -24.41 17.11
C THR A 2 -39.35 -23.44 16.58
N ASN A 3 -38.44 -23.88 15.70
CA ASN A 3 -37.43 -22.99 15.11
C ASN A 3 -37.76 -22.56 13.66
N ASN A 4 -38.32 -23.46 12.83
CA ASN A 4 -38.64 -23.14 11.43
C ASN A 4 -39.80 -22.13 11.30
N GLN A 5 -40.78 -22.18 12.21
CA GLN A 5 -41.89 -21.22 12.24
C GLN A 5 -41.42 -19.82 12.67
N ALA A 6 -40.57 -19.74 13.70
CA ALA A 6 -39.97 -18.49 14.13
C ALA A 6 -39.07 -17.86 13.04
N ALA A 7 -38.30 -18.70 12.32
CA ALA A 7 -37.51 -18.24 11.18
C ALA A 7 -38.41 -17.71 10.05
N GLN A 8 -39.51 -18.39 9.73
CA GLN A 8 -40.47 -17.93 8.72
C GLN A 8 -41.14 -16.60 9.10
N GLU A 9 -41.51 -16.43 10.36
CA GLU A 9 -42.10 -15.19 10.88
C GLU A 9 -41.13 -14.01 10.81
N GLU A 10 -39.86 -14.23 11.15
CA GLU A 10 -38.83 -13.20 11.07
C GLU A 10 -38.55 -12.80 9.61
N VAL A 11 -38.49 -13.76 8.69
CA VAL A 11 -38.33 -13.49 7.26
C VAL A 11 -39.52 -12.66 6.73
N ASN A 12 -40.75 -13.00 7.12
CA ASN A 12 -41.94 -12.23 6.74
C ASN A 12 -41.91 -10.80 7.34
N ARG A 13 -41.49 -10.65 8.59
CA ARG A 13 -41.34 -9.34 9.23
C ARG A 13 -40.33 -8.45 8.50
N ILE A 14 -39.18 -8.99 8.12
CA ILE A 14 -38.16 -8.26 7.34
C ILE A 14 -38.71 -7.88 5.97
N LYS A 15 -39.48 -8.78 5.33
CA LYS A 15 -40.13 -8.49 4.04
C LYS A 15 -41.10 -7.31 4.13
N ASP A 16 -41.97 -7.29 5.14
CA ASP A 16 -42.91 -6.19 5.36
C ASP A 16 -42.17 -4.88 5.67
N SER A 17 -41.13 -4.95 6.50
CA SER A 17 -40.25 -3.83 6.83
C SER A 17 -39.57 -3.25 5.58
N VAL A 18 -39.04 -4.09 4.69
CA VAL A 18 -38.43 -3.67 3.42
C VAL A 18 -39.44 -2.90 2.55
N CYS A 19 -40.68 -3.40 2.44
CA CYS A 19 -41.71 -2.74 1.66
C CYS A 19 -42.15 -1.40 2.29
N GLU A 20 -42.30 -1.35 3.61
CA GLU A 20 -42.65 -0.15 4.36
C GLU A 20 -41.55 0.93 4.24
N LEU A 21 -40.29 0.56 4.47
CA LEU A 21 -39.15 1.47 4.41
C LEU A 21 -38.93 2.04 3.01
N TRP A 22 -39.14 1.23 1.97
CA TRP A 22 -39.12 1.69 0.57
C TRP A 22 -40.24 2.72 0.31
N SER A 23 -41.47 2.44 0.76
CA SER A 23 -42.60 3.36 0.58
C SER A 23 -42.39 4.72 1.28
N ARG A 24 -41.69 4.71 2.41
CA ARG A 24 -41.33 5.93 3.17
C ARG A 24 -40.07 6.61 2.67
N GLN A 25 -39.40 6.05 1.66
CA GLN A 25 -38.10 6.52 1.16
C GLN A 25 -37.01 6.56 2.26
N GLU A 26 -37.09 5.67 3.25
CA GLU A 26 -36.11 5.52 4.32
C GLU A 26 -34.95 4.59 3.89
N LEU A 27 -34.25 4.98 2.80
CA LEU A 27 -33.31 4.11 2.07
C LEU A 27 -32.14 3.58 2.91
N ARG A 28 -31.73 4.30 3.97
CA ARG A 28 -30.67 3.83 4.87
C ARG A 28 -31.09 2.63 5.70
N ARG A 29 -32.25 2.72 6.34
CA ARG A 29 -32.80 1.61 7.12
C ARG A 29 -33.16 0.45 6.21
N LEU A 30 -33.64 0.76 5.00
CA LEU A 30 -33.88 -0.23 3.97
C LEU A 30 -32.61 -1.03 3.64
N GLN A 31 -31.44 -0.37 3.49
CA GLN A 31 -30.19 -1.06 3.22
C GLN A 31 -29.81 -2.06 4.34
N ASP A 32 -30.04 -1.71 5.60
CA ASP A 32 -29.81 -2.61 6.73
C ASP A 32 -30.72 -3.84 6.66
N GLU A 33 -32.01 -3.65 6.37
CA GLU A 33 -32.96 -4.75 6.20
C GLU A 33 -32.67 -5.61 4.96
N LEU A 34 -32.25 -5.00 3.84
CA LEU A 34 -31.79 -5.74 2.66
C LEU A 34 -30.53 -6.55 2.95
N THR A 35 -29.63 -6.05 3.81
CA THR A 35 -28.42 -6.77 4.22
C THR A 35 -28.76 -7.96 5.11
N LYS A 36 -29.71 -7.81 6.04
CA LYS A 36 -30.25 -8.93 6.84
C LYS A 36 -30.91 -9.97 5.94
N LEU A 37 -31.75 -9.52 5.00
CA LEU A 37 -32.38 -10.36 4.00
C LEU A 37 -31.32 -11.11 3.16
N ASN A 38 -30.20 -10.46 2.85
CA ASN A 38 -29.06 -11.04 2.14
C ASN A 38 -28.33 -12.16 2.92
N ARG A 39 -28.08 -11.95 4.22
CA ARG A 39 -27.52 -12.99 5.08
C ARG A 39 -28.49 -14.16 5.26
N MET A 40 -29.79 -13.88 5.34
CA MET A 40 -30.79 -14.92 5.54
C MET A 40 -30.85 -15.92 4.39
N ALA A 41 -30.82 -15.52 3.11
CA ALA A 41 -30.78 -16.55 2.06
C ALA A 41 -29.45 -17.29 1.96
N GLU A 42 -28.33 -16.69 2.38
CA GLU A 42 -27.09 -17.46 2.46
C GLU A 42 -27.26 -18.59 3.49
N CYS A 43 -27.76 -18.27 4.68
CA CYS A 43 -28.01 -19.25 5.74
C CYS A 43 -29.14 -20.25 5.44
N PHE A 44 -30.17 -19.83 4.70
CA PHE A 44 -31.37 -20.64 4.43
C PHE A 44 -31.46 -21.14 2.98
N SER A 45 -30.40 -21.02 2.18
CA SER A 45 -30.35 -21.45 0.77
C SER A 45 -30.73 -22.93 0.58
N ALA A 46 -30.39 -23.79 1.55
CA ALA A 46 -30.73 -25.21 1.55
C ALA A 46 -32.18 -25.52 1.99
N TYR A 47 -32.96 -24.51 2.42
CA TYR A 47 -34.29 -24.66 3.04
C TYR A 47 -35.36 -23.79 2.34
N PRO A 48 -35.76 -24.15 1.10
CA PRO A 48 -36.69 -23.35 0.29
C PRO A 48 -38.09 -23.18 0.90
N GLY A 49 -38.47 -24.02 1.87
CA GLY A 49 -39.72 -23.89 2.62
C GLY A 49 -39.71 -22.81 3.72
N ILE A 50 -38.55 -22.22 4.02
CA ILE A 50 -38.37 -21.12 5.00
C ILE A 50 -38.09 -19.79 4.28
N TYR A 51 -37.27 -19.85 3.22
CA TYR A 51 -36.86 -18.68 2.44
C TYR A 51 -36.87 -19.00 0.94
N SER A 52 -37.56 -18.19 0.13
CA SER A 52 -37.56 -18.31 -1.34
C SER A 52 -36.80 -17.16 -1.99
N ASP A 53 -35.90 -17.49 -2.93
CA ASP A 53 -35.15 -16.51 -3.73
C ASP A 53 -36.04 -15.64 -4.63
N GLU A 54 -37.28 -16.07 -4.87
CA GLU A 54 -38.26 -15.34 -5.66
C GLU A 54 -38.55 -13.95 -5.08
N TRP A 55 -38.53 -13.79 -3.75
CA TRP A 55 -38.77 -12.51 -3.08
C TRP A 55 -37.63 -11.51 -3.30
N ARG A 56 -36.37 -11.98 -3.32
CA ARG A 56 -35.24 -11.10 -3.66
C ARG A 56 -35.37 -10.57 -5.07
N ARG A 57 -35.77 -11.44 -5.99
CA ARG A 57 -35.98 -11.08 -7.39
C ARG A 57 -37.09 -10.04 -7.51
N GLU A 58 -38.24 -10.26 -6.87
CA GLU A 58 -39.37 -9.32 -6.88
C GLU A 58 -39.01 -7.93 -6.31
N ILE A 59 -38.31 -7.87 -5.18
CA ILE A 59 -37.87 -6.60 -4.57
C ILE A 59 -36.89 -5.89 -5.51
N SER A 60 -35.91 -6.62 -6.05
CA SER A 60 -34.95 -6.05 -7.01
C SER A 60 -35.63 -5.54 -8.28
N GLU A 61 -36.58 -6.28 -8.84
CA GLU A 61 -37.34 -5.87 -10.02
C GLU A 61 -38.17 -4.61 -9.77
N LYS A 62 -38.81 -4.49 -8.59
CA LYS A 62 -39.55 -3.28 -8.20
C LYS A 62 -38.66 -2.06 -8.09
N VAL A 63 -37.52 -2.18 -7.41
CA VAL A 63 -36.55 -1.07 -7.26
C VAL A 63 -36.01 -0.65 -8.63
N GLU A 64 -35.63 -1.61 -9.48
CA GLU A 64 -35.17 -1.34 -10.85
C GLU A 64 -36.26 -0.67 -11.73
N ALA A 65 -37.52 -1.08 -11.58
CA ALA A 65 -38.64 -0.45 -12.28
C ALA A 65 -38.83 1.02 -11.85
N GLU A 66 -38.67 1.33 -10.56
CA GLU A 66 -38.73 2.71 -10.07
C GLU A 66 -37.54 3.55 -10.50
N ILE A 67 -36.31 3.01 -10.49
CA ILE A 67 -35.12 3.68 -11.05
C ILE A 67 -35.41 4.10 -12.51
N LYS A 68 -35.93 3.17 -13.32
CA LYS A 68 -36.34 3.46 -14.70
C LYS A 68 -37.46 4.51 -14.77
N ALA A 69 -38.42 4.49 -13.86
CA ALA A 69 -39.50 5.49 -13.81
C ALA A 69 -38.96 6.90 -13.50
N PHE A 70 -38.06 7.05 -12.53
CA PHE A 70 -37.39 8.32 -12.24
C PHE A 70 -36.55 8.80 -13.44
N ALA A 71 -35.78 7.89 -14.06
CA ALA A 71 -35.01 8.22 -15.25
C ALA A 71 -35.89 8.66 -16.44
N ASN A 72 -37.04 8.01 -16.65
CA ASN A 72 -37.98 8.39 -17.71
C ASN A 72 -38.62 9.76 -17.45
N LYS A 73 -38.99 10.06 -16.20
CA LYS A 73 -39.47 11.40 -15.79
C LYS A 73 -38.40 12.46 -15.99
N ALA A 74 -37.15 12.17 -15.62
CA ALA A 74 -36.02 13.08 -15.82
C ALA A 74 -35.81 13.37 -17.32
N ARG A 75 -35.86 12.34 -18.19
CA ARG A 75 -35.77 12.50 -19.64
C ARG A 75 -36.89 13.37 -20.22
N PHE A 76 -38.10 13.28 -19.68
CA PHE A 76 -39.21 14.14 -20.09
C PHE A 76 -38.89 15.63 -19.90
N TYR A 77 -38.22 16.00 -18.81
CA TYR A 77 -37.83 17.39 -18.54
C TYR A 77 -36.73 17.92 -19.47
N LEU A 78 -35.97 17.02 -20.10
CA LEU A 78 -34.95 17.34 -21.10
C LEU A 78 -35.50 17.44 -22.54
N ALA A 79 -36.79 17.13 -22.74
CA ALA A 79 -37.40 17.20 -24.06
C ALA A 79 -37.79 18.64 -24.43
N GLY A 80 -37.41 19.08 -25.65
CA GLY A 80 -37.85 20.35 -26.23
C GLY A 80 -36.71 21.32 -26.56
N THR A 81 -37.04 22.60 -26.66
CA THR A 81 -36.10 23.68 -26.99
C THR A 81 -35.32 24.15 -25.76
N ALA A 82 -34.16 24.78 -25.93
CA ALA A 82 -33.31 25.25 -24.82
C ALA A 82 -34.07 26.06 -23.74
N PRO A 83 -34.97 27.01 -24.07
CA PRO A 83 -35.74 27.73 -23.04
C PRO A 83 -36.70 26.85 -22.24
N GLN A 84 -37.29 25.82 -22.88
CA GLN A 84 -38.19 24.88 -22.20
C GLN A 84 -37.41 24.01 -21.21
N VAL A 85 -36.26 23.50 -21.64
CA VAL A 85 -35.39 22.70 -20.76
C VAL A 85 -34.87 23.54 -19.59
N GLU A 86 -34.47 24.79 -19.82
CA GLU A 86 -34.07 25.70 -18.74
C GLU A 86 -35.20 25.94 -17.72
N SER A 87 -36.45 26.07 -18.17
CA SER A 87 -37.59 26.24 -17.26
C SER A 87 -37.87 25.00 -16.39
N ASN A 88 -37.49 23.80 -16.86
CA ASN A 88 -37.67 22.52 -16.16
C ASN A 88 -36.47 22.11 -15.30
N ILE A 89 -35.42 22.95 -15.19
CA ILE A 89 -34.16 22.59 -14.51
C ILE A 89 -34.38 22.14 -13.05
N ARG A 90 -35.36 22.73 -12.37
CA ARG A 90 -35.73 22.37 -11.00
C ARG A 90 -36.24 20.94 -10.92
N ASP A 91 -37.21 20.58 -11.77
CA ASP A 91 -37.82 19.27 -11.76
C ASP A 91 -36.84 18.18 -12.23
N PHE A 92 -35.96 18.52 -13.18
CA PHE A 92 -34.85 17.66 -13.57
C PHE A 92 -33.88 17.40 -12.40
N ALA A 93 -33.43 18.46 -11.72
CA ALA A 93 -32.56 18.34 -10.55
C ALA A 93 -33.20 17.49 -9.44
N MET A 94 -34.50 17.63 -9.20
CA MET A 94 -35.23 16.81 -8.23
C MET A 94 -35.19 15.32 -8.59
N GLN A 95 -35.36 14.96 -9.87
CA GLN A 95 -35.24 13.55 -10.28
C GLN A 95 -33.81 13.02 -10.12
N LEU A 96 -32.79 13.85 -10.40
CA LEU A 96 -31.40 13.47 -10.15
C LEU A 96 -31.12 13.25 -8.66
N ILE A 97 -31.66 14.09 -7.77
CA ILE A 97 -31.52 13.91 -6.32
C ILE A 97 -32.18 12.60 -5.88
N LEU A 98 -33.35 12.24 -6.42
CA LEU A 98 -34.00 10.96 -6.12
C LEU A 98 -33.15 9.75 -6.55
N LEU A 99 -32.59 9.79 -7.77
CA LEU A 99 -31.63 8.78 -8.23
C LEU A 99 -30.34 8.78 -7.38
N GLY A 100 -29.90 9.96 -6.98
CA GLY A 100 -28.80 10.21 -6.05
C GLY A 100 -28.96 9.49 -4.73
N ARG A 101 -30.14 9.61 -4.11
CA ARG A 101 -30.47 8.91 -2.87
C ARG A 101 -30.34 7.40 -3.03
N ILE A 102 -30.77 6.85 -4.17
CA ILE A 102 -30.68 5.40 -4.45
C ILE A 102 -29.22 4.97 -4.55
N PHE A 103 -28.43 5.59 -5.42
CA PHE A 103 -27.05 5.12 -5.62
C PHE A 103 -26.13 5.42 -4.42
N ASP A 104 -26.46 6.43 -3.62
CA ASP A 104 -25.70 6.78 -2.42
C ASP A 104 -25.98 5.85 -1.24
N ASN A 105 -27.24 5.41 -1.07
CA ASN A 105 -27.69 4.64 0.09
C ASN A 105 -27.92 3.14 -0.21
N LEU A 106 -28.06 2.73 -1.47
CA LEU A 106 -28.31 1.34 -1.89
C LEU A 106 -27.22 0.84 -2.85
N PRO A 107 -26.08 0.33 -2.33
CA PRO A 107 -24.94 -0.11 -3.14
C PRO A 107 -25.29 -1.10 -4.26
N ARG A 108 -26.20 -2.04 -4.01
CA ARG A 108 -26.61 -3.06 -4.98
C ARG A 108 -27.22 -2.46 -6.26
N PHE A 109 -27.88 -1.31 -6.16
CA PHE A 109 -28.54 -0.65 -7.28
C PHE A 109 -27.75 0.57 -7.78
N LYS A 110 -26.55 0.81 -7.23
CA LYS A 110 -25.70 1.95 -7.59
C LYS A 110 -25.43 1.98 -9.09
N SER A 111 -24.96 0.88 -9.66
CA SER A 111 -24.54 0.81 -11.07
C SER A 111 -25.69 1.15 -12.03
N SER A 112 -26.91 0.67 -11.76
CA SER A 112 -28.10 0.97 -12.56
C SER A 112 -28.47 2.47 -12.49
N ALA A 113 -28.56 3.03 -11.29
CA ALA A 113 -28.89 4.44 -11.10
C ALA A 113 -27.82 5.39 -11.67
N VAL A 114 -26.53 5.09 -11.44
CA VAL A 114 -25.40 5.86 -12.00
C VAL A 114 -25.42 5.79 -13.53
N TRP A 115 -25.65 4.61 -14.11
CA TRP A 115 -25.76 4.45 -15.56
C TRP A 115 -26.87 5.36 -16.12
N HIS A 116 -28.05 5.37 -15.52
CA HIS A 116 -29.16 6.22 -15.96
C HIS A 116 -28.82 7.72 -15.87
N VAL A 117 -28.23 8.17 -14.76
CA VAL A 117 -27.82 9.58 -14.61
C VAL A 117 -26.75 9.94 -15.64
N ASN A 118 -25.69 9.12 -15.78
CA ASN A 118 -24.62 9.38 -16.74
C ASN A 118 -25.15 9.51 -18.17
N ASN A 119 -26.01 8.59 -18.61
CA ASN A 119 -26.63 8.67 -19.94
C ASN A 119 -27.40 9.97 -20.14
N MET A 120 -28.17 10.43 -19.15
CA MET A 120 -28.92 11.69 -19.27
C MET A 120 -28.00 12.91 -19.34
N LEU A 121 -26.90 12.91 -18.57
CA LEU A 121 -25.92 13.98 -18.61
C LEU A 121 -25.14 13.99 -19.94
N GLU A 122 -24.79 12.82 -20.48
CA GLU A 122 -24.18 12.68 -21.82
C GLU A 122 -25.13 13.16 -22.91
N MET A 123 -26.41 12.77 -22.87
CA MET A 123 -27.42 13.28 -23.80
C MET A 123 -27.53 14.81 -23.75
N CYS A 124 -27.45 15.42 -22.56
CA CYS A 124 -27.40 16.87 -22.44
C CYS A 124 -26.13 17.42 -23.13
N GLN A 125 -24.97 16.84 -22.83
CA GLN A 125 -23.67 17.30 -23.33
C GLN A 125 -23.56 17.31 -24.86
N GLU A 126 -24.25 16.38 -25.54
CA GLU A 126 -24.33 16.32 -27.00
C GLU A 126 -25.15 17.45 -27.63
N GLN A 127 -25.98 18.16 -26.85
CA GLN A 127 -26.80 19.27 -27.33
C GLN A 127 -26.02 20.59 -27.31
N ALA A 128 -26.29 21.49 -28.26
CA ALA A 128 -25.65 22.81 -28.33
C ALA A 128 -25.86 23.68 -27.07
N TRP A 129 -27.02 23.53 -26.39
CA TRP A 129 -27.34 24.22 -25.14
C TRP A 129 -26.82 23.49 -23.88
N GLY A 130 -26.42 22.23 -24.05
CA GLY A 130 -26.09 21.28 -22.99
C GLY A 130 -25.04 21.76 -22.00
N PRO A 131 -23.84 22.17 -22.45
CA PRO A 131 -22.77 22.56 -21.54
C PRO A 131 -23.14 23.70 -20.59
N THR A 132 -23.83 24.73 -21.09
CA THR A 132 -24.29 25.85 -20.25
C THR A 132 -25.36 25.41 -19.25
N PHE A 133 -26.28 24.53 -19.67
CA PHE A 133 -27.28 23.94 -18.81
C PHE A 133 -26.66 23.08 -17.70
N LEU A 134 -25.70 22.20 -18.04
CA LEU A 134 -25.00 21.33 -17.10
C LEU A 134 -24.20 22.13 -16.07
N PHE A 135 -23.56 23.22 -16.49
CA PHE A 135 -22.86 24.13 -15.57
C PHE A 135 -23.84 24.77 -14.57
N LYS A 136 -24.97 25.31 -15.05
CA LYS A 136 -26.03 25.86 -14.18
C LYS A 136 -26.58 24.81 -13.22
N LEU A 137 -26.89 23.62 -13.72
CA LEU A 137 -27.40 22.50 -12.94
C LEU A 137 -26.42 22.10 -11.84
N GLY A 138 -25.14 21.93 -12.17
CA GLY A 138 -24.12 21.56 -11.20
C GLY A 138 -23.94 22.61 -10.11
N MET A 139 -23.94 23.90 -10.45
CA MET A 139 -23.90 24.99 -9.45
C MET A 139 -25.13 24.97 -8.52
N ILE A 140 -26.31 24.67 -9.04
CA ILE A 140 -27.55 24.57 -8.25
C ILE A 140 -27.50 23.38 -7.29
N LEU A 141 -27.06 22.22 -7.78
CA LEU A 141 -26.92 20.99 -6.98
C LEU A 141 -25.89 21.17 -5.87
N GLU A 142 -24.74 21.77 -6.19
CA GLU A 142 -23.68 22.06 -5.20
C GLU A 142 -24.17 23.00 -4.08
N GLN A 143 -24.97 24.01 -4.44
CA GLN A 143 -25.52 24.97 -3.49
C GLN A 143 -26.64 24.40 -2.62
N GLY A 144 -27.13 23.19 -2.88
CA GLY A 144 -28.24 22.59 -2.15
C GLY A 144 -29.55 23.38 -2.28
N LYS A 145 -29.77 24.07 -3.40
CA LYS A 145 -30.94 24.95 -3.60
C LYS A 145 -32.24 24.20 -3.86
N TYR A 146 -32.15 22.99 -4.41
CA TYR A 146 -33.31 22.16 -4.73
C TYR A 146 -33.25 20.85 -3.94
N GLY A 147 -34.41 20.40 -3.48
CA GLY A 147 -34.61 19.20 -2.70
C GLY A 147 -35.96 19.22 -2.00
N THR A 148 -36.24 18.19 -1.20
CA THR A 148 -37.40 18.14 -0.31
C THR A 148 -37.32 19.27 0.70
N LEU A 149 -38.43 20.00 0.88
CA LEU A 149 -38.51 21.12 1.81
C LEU A 149 -39.11 20.67 3.15
N VAL A 150 -38.43 20.99 4.24
CA VAL A 150 -38.93 20.88 5.62
C VAL A 150 -38.70 22.23 6.29
N ASP A 151 -39.75 22.82 6.85
CA ASP A 151 -39.73 24.18 7.44
C ASP A 151 -39.17 25.26 6.49
N GLY A 152 -39.48 25.14 5.20
CA GLY A 152 -39.03 26.08 4.16
C GLY A 152 -37.55 25.96 3.77
N LYS A 153 -36.82 24.96 4.30
CA LYS A 153 -35.42 24.69 3.95
C LYS A 153 -35.28 23.33 3.27
N VAL A 154 -34.34 23.23 2.34
CA VAL A 154 -33.97 21.94 1.76
C VAL A 154 -33.43 21.05 2.86
N THR A 155 -33.88 19.79 2.91
CA THR A 155 -33.39 18.81 3.88
C THR A 155 -31.86 18.67 3.77
N GLU A 156 -31.18 18.53 4.91
CA GLU A 156 -29.72 18.34 4.94
C GLU A 156 -29.27 17.15 4.07
N GLU A 157 -30.11 16.12 3.95
CA GLU A 157 -29.82 14.96 3.11
C GLU A 157 -29.79 15.29 1.62
N ASP A 158 -30.76 16.06 1.11
CA ASP A 158 -30.80 16.41 -0.32
C ASP A 158 -29.71 17.38 -0.72
N GLU A 159 -29.36 18.30 0.18
CA GLU A 159 -28.20 19.15 0.00
C GLU A 159 -26.91 18.30 -0.12
N ARG A 160 -26.75 17.31 0.76
CA ARG A 160 -25.61 16.39 0.71
C ARG A 160 -25.59 15.60 -0.60
N ILE A 161 -26.74 15.05 -1.01
CA ILE A 161 -26.88 14.27 -2.26
C ILE A 161 -26.56 15.13 -3.49
N GLY A 162 -26.96 16.41 -3.52
CA GLY A 162 -26.60 17.34 -4.59
C GLY A 162 -25.08 17.43 -4.80
N LYS A 163 -24.32 17.58 -3.72
CA LYS A 163 -22.84 17.61 -3.75
C LYS A 163 -22.24 16.26 -4.17
N VAL A 164 -22.83 15.14 -3.71
CA VAL A 164 -22.40 13.79 -4.13
C VAL A 164 -22.56 13.62 -5.65
N ILE A 165 -23.67 14.07 -6.23
CA ILE A 165 -23.89 14.03 -7.68
C ILE A 165 -22.84 14.88 -8.42
N VAL A 166 -22.58 16.10 -7.96
CA VAL A 166 -21.58 16.99 -8.59
C VAL A 166 -20.18 16.37 -8.57
N ASN A 167 -19.81 15.67 -7.48
CA ASN A 167 -18.53 14.98 -7.37
C ASN A 167 -18.44 13.68 -8.19
N GLU A 168 -19.55 12.95 -8.33
CA GLU A 168 -19.56 11.64 -8.99
C GLU A 168 -19.44 11.75 -10.52
N PHE A 169 -20.14 12.72 -11.13
CA PHE A 169 -20.26 12.79 -12.58
C PHE A 169 -19.26 13.76 -13.22
N ARG A 170 -18.44 13.24 -14.15
CA ARG A 170 -17.40 14.00 -14.89
C ARG A 170 -17.91 15.25 -15.61
N GLN A 171 -19.20 15.26 -15.98
CA GLN A 171 -19.86 16.36 -16.67
C GLN A 171 -19.90 17.65 -15.85
N PHE A 172 -19.72 17.56 -14.52
CA PHE A 172 -19.66 18.73 -13.63
C PHE A 172 -18.22 19.19 -13.31
N LYS A 173 -17.20 18.70 -14.01
CA LYS A 173 -15.79 19.05 -13.77
C LYS A 173 -15.53 20.57 -13.81
N ASP A 174 -16.21 21.30 -14.69
CA ASP A 174 -16.09 22.77 -14.77
C ASP A 174 -16.56 23.45 -13.47
N VAL A 175 -17.63 22.95 -12.85
CA VAL A 175 -18.15 23.44 -11.57
C VAL A 175 -17.12 23.23 -10.45
N LEU A 176 -16.55 22.02 -10.38
CA LEU A 176 -15.49 21.70 -9.42
C LEU A 176 -14.26 22.59 -9.60
N THR A 177 -13.89 22.91 -10.84
CA THR A 177 -12.78 23.80 -11.17
C THR A 177 -13.04 25.23 -10.68
N VAL A 178 -14.27 25.74 -10.83
CA VAL A 178 -14.65 27.07 -10.31
C VAL A 178 -14.56 27.12 -8.81
N LEU A 179 -15.11 26.13 -8.12
CA LEU A 179 -15.08 26.05 -6.65
C LEU A 179 -13.63 26.03 -6.15
N TRP A 180 -12.77 25.26 -6.82
CA TRP A 180 -11.34 25.21 -6.54
C TRP A 180 -10.65 26.56 -6.72
N ASN A 181 -10.87 27.21 -7.85
CA ASN A 181 -10.27 28.49 -8.17
C ASN A 181 -10.73 29.59 -7.21
N GLN A 182 -11.99 29.57 -6.77
CA GLN A 182 -12.50 30.53 -5.79
C GLN A 182 -11.82 30.37 -4.43
N GLN A 183 -11.66 29.12 -3.96
CA GLN A 183 -11.03 28.83 -2.67
C GLN A 183 -9.55 29.23 -2.64
N THR A 184 -8.82 28.91 -3.72
CA THR A 184 -7.39 29.22 -3.85
C THR A 184 -7.13 30.73 -3.98
N SER A 185 -7.92 31.43 -4.80
CA SER A 185 -7.75 32.88 -5.05
C SER A 185 -7.86 33.72 -3.77
N ALA A 186 -8.66 33.28 -2.78
CA ALA A 186 -8.82 33.99 -1.52
C ALA A 186 -7.58 33.91 -0.61
N THR A 187 -6.74 32.89 -0.77
CA THR A 187 -5.62 32.59 0.14
C THR A 187 -4.24 32.76 -0.48
N GLN A 188 -4.16 32.86 -1.81
CA GLN A 188 -2.89 32.85 -2.53
C GLN A 188 -2.06 34.11 -2.24
N LYS A 189 -0.83 33.90 -1.75
CA LYS A 189 0.16 34.97 -1.57
C LYS A 189 0.75 35.41 -2.90
N ASP A 190 1.16 36.68 -2.98
CA ASP A 190 1.97 37.15 -4.10
C ASP A 190 3.34 36.44 -4.14
N VAL A 191 4.00 36.51 -5.30
CA VAL A 191 5.27 35.82 -5.56
C VAL A 191 6.39 36.29 -4.64
N SER A 192 6.48 37.60 -4.36
CA SER A 192 7.53 38.14 -3.51
C SER A 192 7.34 37.70 -2.05
N SER A 193 6.11 37.64 -1.55
CA SER A 193 5.80 37.08 -0.23
C SER A 193 6.07 35.59 -0.15
N THR A 194 5.71 34.83 -1.20
CA THR A 194 5.98 33.38 -1.31
C THR A 194 7.48 33.10 -1.25
N LEU A 195 8.30 33.82 -2.03
CA LEU A 195 9.75 33.62 -2.09
C LEU A 195 10.47 33.92 -0.77
N LYS A 196 9.94 34.81 0.08
CA LYS A 196 10.51 35.09 1.41
C LYS A 196 10.46 33.87 2.33
N GLU A 197 9.45 33.01 2.17
CA GLU A 197 9.22 31.82 3.00
C GLU A 197 9.88 30.55 2.44
N VAL A 198 10.46 30.60 1.23
CA VAL A 198 11.22 29.47 0.67
C VAL A 198 12.51 29.27 1.46
N VAL A 199 12.69 28.03 1.93
CA VAL A 199 13.87 27.59 2.69
C VAL A 199 14.63 26.54 1.88
N SER A 200 15.96 26.54 1.94
CA SER A 200 16.77 25.48 1.35
C SER A 200 17.80 25.01 2.37
N ARG A 201 17.96 23.69 2.46
CA ARG A 201 18.88 23.03 3.39
C ARG A 201 19.87 22.15 2.63
N ARG A 202 21.09 22.04 3.16
CA ARG A 202 22.10 21.10 2.69
C ARG A 202 22.26 19.98 3.71
N VAL A 203 22.45 18.77 3.24
CA VAL A 203 22.60 17.56 4.03
C VAL A 203 24.01 17.02 3.79
N THR A 204 24.70 16.67 4.87
CA THR A 204 26.06 16.10 4.79
C THR A 204 26.17 15.01 5.84
N ASP A 205 26.44 13.78 5.40
CA ASP A 205 26.49 12.59 6.26
C ASP A 205 25.25 12.40 7.17
N GLY A 206 24.07 12.63 6.59
CA GLY A 206 22.80 12.54 7.31
C GLY A 206 22.43 13.77 8.13
N ASP A 207 23.36 14.70 8.38
CA ASP A 207 23.12 15.89 9.19
C ASP A 207 22.63 17.07 8.34
N VAL A 208 21.54 17.69 8.76
CA VAL A 208 20.86 18.76 8.03
C VAL A 208 21.33 20.13 8.51
N SER A 209 21.94 20.91 7.60
CA SER A 209 22.37 22.28 7.85
C SER A 209 21.32 23.33 7.44
N VAL A 210 21.35 24.49 8.13
CA VAL A 210 20.24 25.45 8.10
C VAL A 210 20.22 26.38 6.88
N GLN A 211 21.31 26.54 6.10
CA GLN A 211 21.32 27.55 5.02
C GLN A 211 22.04 27.13 3.74
N ALA A 212 21.26 26.71 2.75
CA ALA A 212 21.64 26.76 1.34
C ALA A 212 21.07 28.04 0.67
N PRO A 213 21.82 28.71 -0.22
CA PRO A 213 21.36 29.96 -0.83
C PRO A 213 20.18 29.72 -1.79
N VAL A 214 19.21 30.64 -1.76
CA VAL A 214 18.07 30.71 -2.67
C VAL A 214 18.15 32.02 -3.44
N GLY A 215 18.27 31.96 -4.77
CA GLY A 215 18.37 33.14 -5.63
C GLY A 215 17.00 33.75 -5.92
N ARG A 216 16.38 34.34 -4.89
CA ARG A 216 15.00 34.87 -4.92
C ARG A 216 14.75 35.84 -6.07
N ASP A 217 15.66 36.80 -6.29
CA ASP A 217 15.51 37.78 -7.38
C ASP A 217 15.46 37.10 -8.76
N ARG A 218 16.29 36.07 -8.96
CA ARG A 218 16.32 35.32 -10.21
C ARG A 218 15.03 34.50 -10.36
N LEU A 219 14.55 33.84 -9.32
CA LEU A 219 13.25 33.14 -9.35
C LEU A 219 12.10 34.10 -9.69
N GLN A 220 12.10 35.31 -9.13
CA GLN A 220 11.09 36.34 -9.44
C GLN A 220 11.16 36.78 -10.91
N GLN A 221 12.36 36.94 -11.48
CA GLN A 221 12.54 37.21 -12.91
C GLN A 221 12.05 36.06 -13.78
N GLY A 222 12.33 34.82 -13.39
CA GLY A 222 11.86 33.62 -14.07
C GLY A 222 10.34 33.54 -14.08
N TRP A 223 9.70 33.77 -12.92
CA TRP A 223 8.24 33.86 -12.82
C TRP A 223 7.65 34.91 -13.76
N LYS A 224 8.26 36.11 -13.84
CA LYS A 224 7.80 37.16 -14.75
C LYS A 224 7.87 36.71 -16.21
N LYS A 225 9.02 36.16 -16.64
CA LYS A 225 9.19 35.63 -18.01
C LYS A 225 8.16 34.55 -18.34
N TYR A 226 7.90 33.64 -17.40
CA TYR A 226 6.86 32.63 -17.51
C TYR A 226 5.49 33.26 -17.73
N THR A 227 5.11 34.21 -16.87
CA THR A 227 3.80 34.86 -16.90
C THR A 227 3.59 35.62 -18.21
N ASP A 228 4.58 36.42 -18.62
CA ASP A 228 4.53 37.20 -19.85
C ASP A 228 4.35 36.28 -21.08
N THR A 229 5.03 35.13 -21.10
CA THR A 229 4.92 34.16 -22.20
C THR A 229 3.59 33.42 -22.19
N TYR A 230 3.13 33.02 -21.00
CA TYR A 230 1.85 32.36 -20.81
C TYR A 230 0.70 33.23 -21.32
N GLU A 231 0.61 34.48 -20.84
CA GLU A 231 -0.48 35.39 -21.20
C GLU A 231 -0.42 35.74 -22.69
N MET A 232 0.78 35.96 -23.26
CA MET A 232 0.93 36.17 -24.70
C MET A 232 0.33 35.03 -25.54
N HIS A 233 0.63 33.77 -25.19
CA HIS A 233 0.08 32.61 -25.93
C HIS A 233 -1.42 32.43 -25.69
N PHE A 234 -1.87 32.60 -24.44
CA PHE A 234 -3.27 32.48 -24.08
C PHE A 234 -4.12 33.54 -24.77
N ASP A 235 -3.67 34.80 -24.79
CA ASP A 235 -4.35 35.91 -25.45
C ASP A 235 -4.38 35.74 -26.98
N SER A 236 -3.30 35.24 -27.58
CA SER A 236 -3.27 34.91 -29.02
C SER A 236 -4.28 33.82 -29.37
N TRP A 237 -4.40 32.78 -28.54
CA TRP A 237 -5.43 31.75 -28.72
C TRP A 237 -6.82 32.32 -28.53
N ARG A 238 -7.03 33.13 -27.49
CA ARG A 238 -8.30 33.79 -27.20
C ARG A 238 -8.76 34.71 -28.34
N ALA A 239 -7.84 35.37 -29.02
CA ALA A 239 -8.11 36.18 -30.21
C ALA A 239 -8.39 35.35 -31.48
N GLY A 240 -8.23 34.03 -31.42
CA GLY A 240 -8.34 33.12 -32.57
C GLY A 240 -7.14 33.16 -33.51
N GLU A 241 -6.04 33.79 -33.10
CA GLU A 241 -4.81 33.95 -33.90
C GLU A 241 -3.88 32.73 -33.79
N LEU A 242 -4.06 31.90 -32.76
CA LEU A 242 -3.22 30.74 -32.48
C LEU A 242 -4.05 29.50 -32.11
N SER A 243 -4.01 28.44 -32.92
CA SER A 243 -4.62 27.16 -32.58
C SER A 243 -3.79 26.36 -31.57
N LEU A 244 -4.38 25.34 -30.92
CA LEU A 244 -3.62 24.43 -30.04
C LEU A 244 -2.46 23.78 -30.80
N GLU A 245 -2.70 23.28 -32.01
CA GLU A 245 -1.67 22.61 -32.82
C GLU A 245 -0.52 23.57 -33.14
N GLN A 246 -0.84 24.82 -33.49
CA GLN A 246 0.16 25.85 -33.75
C GLN A 246 0.95 26.19 -32.48
N LEU A 247 0.29 26.30 -31.32
CA LEU A 247 0.96 26.52 -30.04
C LEU A 247 1.94 25.38 -29.70
N ALA A 248 1.52 24.12 -29.89
CA ALA A 248 2.41 22.97 -29.70
C ALA A 248 3.65 23.08 -30.59
N GLN A 249 3.47 23.43 -31.88
CA GLN A 249 4.60 23.61 -32.81
C GLN A 249 5.52 24.77 -32.43
N VAL A 250 4.98 25.88 -31.94
CA VAL A 250 5.78 27.01 -31.45
C VAL A 250 6.67 26.58 -30.29
N VAL A 251 6.13 25.82 -29.34
CA VAL A 251 6.87 25.30 -28.19
C VAL A 251 7.95 24.30 -28.62
N ILE A 252 7.61 23.33 -29.48
CA ILE A 252 8.56 22.33 -30.01
C ILE A 252 9.71 23.03 -30.76
N SER A 253 9.37 23.94 -31.67
CA SER A 253 10.36 24.69 -32.47
C SER A 253 11.26 25.57 -31.62
N ARG A 254 10.73 26.10 -30.51
CA ARG A 254 11.54 26.85 -29.55
C ARG A 254 12.48 25.94 -28.78
N ALA A 255 11.98 24.83 -28.26
CA ALA A 255 12.77 23.86 -27.52
C ALA A 255 13.91 23.27 -28.36
N ALA A 256 13.67 23.04 -29.66
CA ALA A 256 14.67 22.55 -30.60
C ALA A 256 15.93 23.42 -30.70
N LYS A 257 15.86 24.72 -30.36
CA LYS A 257 17.02 25.63 -30.32
C LYS A 257 17.98 25.33 -29.16
N SER A 258 17.50 24.61 -28.15
CA SER A 258 18.25 24.26 -26.94
C SER A 258 18.50 22.75 -26.82
N GLN A 259 18.05 21.95 -27.80
CA GLN A 259 18.20 20.50 -27.85
C GLN A 259 19.40 20.06 -28.72
N PRO A 260 19.89 18.83 -28.52
CA PRO A 260 19.78 18.09 -27.26
C PRO A 260 20.69 18.77 -26.22
N CYS A 261 20.19 19.06 -25.02
CA CYS A 261 21.06 19.49 -23.93
C CYS A 261 21.54 18.27 -23.12
N SER A 262 22.34 18.47 -22.08
CA SER A 262 22.85 17.41 -21.21
C SER A 262 22.84 17.91 -19.77
N ALA A 263 22.68 17.02 -18.80
CA ALA A 263 22.71 17.37 -17.39
C ALA A 263 24.05 18.01 -16.95
N GLU A 264 25.16 17.69 -17.64
CA GLU A 264 26.50 18.29 -17.42
C GLU A 264 26.70 19.61 -18.20
N LYS A 265 25.76 19.96 -19.08
CA LYS A 265 25.79 21.19 -19.89
C LYS A 265 24.51 21.98 -19.70
N TRP A 266 24.11 22.15 -18.44
CA TRP A 266 22.96 22.90 -17.99
C TRP A 266 23.27 24.41 -17.89
N THR A 267 23.70 24.98 -19.01
CA THR A 267 24.22 26.35 -19.11
C THR A 267 23.18 27.42 -18.78
N LYS A 268 23.64 28.66 -18.53
CA LYS A 268 22.76 29.82 -18.36
C LYS A 268 21.76 29.98 -19.53
N ALA A 269 22.18 29.72 -20.77
CA ALA A 269 21.32 29.85 -21.95
C ALA A 269 20.14 28.86 -21.90
N VAL A 270 20.39 27.59 -21.56
CA VAL A 270 19.34 26.58 -21.38
C VAL A 270 18.41 26.98 -20.24
N LYS A 271 18.96 27.39 -19.09
CA LYS A 271 18.18 27.86 -17.93
C LYS A 271 17.26 29.02 -18.29
N ASP A 272 17.74 29.99 -19.07
CA ASP A 272 16.96 31.17 -19.45
C ASP A 272 15.81 30.88 -20.44
N GLU A 273 15.84 29.74 -21.12
CA GLU A 273 14.72 29.25 -21.94
C GLU A 273 13.64 28.53 -21.12
N VAL A 274 13.99 27.94 -19.97
CA VAL A 274 13.04 27.15 -19.15
C VAL A 274 11.74 27.91 -18.81
N PRO A 275 11.77 29.15 -18.26
CA PRO A 275 10.52 29.84 -17.94
C PRO A 275 9.64 30.09 -19.17
N ILE A 276 10.25 30.28 -20.33
CA ILE A 276 9.55 30.57 -21.58
C ILE A 276 8.88 29.30 -22.12
N LEU A 277 9.59 28.18 -22.12
CA LEU A 277 9.02 26.87 -22.46
C LEU A 277 7.87 26.52 -21.51
N LEU A 278 8.04 26.74 -20.20
CA LEU A 278 6.97 26.52 -19.23
C LEU A 278 5.73 27.38 -19.52
N GLY A 279 5.91 28.63 -19.93
CA GLY A 279 4.81 29.52 -20.31
C GLY A 279 3.97 28.94 -21.44
N GLY A 280 4.62 28.42 -22.48
CA GLY A 280 3.95 27.75 -23.60
C GLY A 280 3.32 26.41 -23.22
N ILE A 281 4.02 25.57 -22.45
CA ILE A 281 3.51 24.27 -21.97
C ILE A 281 2.24 24.47 -21.14
N PHE A 282 2.24 25.42 -20.21
CA PHE A 282 1.11 25.66 -19.33
C PHE A 282 -0.02 26.45 -19.99
N ALA A 283 0.28 27.32 -20.96
CA ALA A 283 -0.76 27.90 -21.82
C ALA A 283 -1.50 26.78 -22.56
N TYR A 284 -0.76 25.87 -23.21
CA TYR A 284 -1.32 24.71 -23.89
C TYR A 284 -2.14 23.84 -22.93
N PHE A 285 -1.60 23.52 -21.75
CA PHE A 285 -2.31 22.75 -20.71
C PHE A 285 -3.63 23.41 -20.30
N THR A 286 -3.60 24.72 -20.02
CA THR A 286 -4.81 25.45 -19.58
C THR A 286 -5.88 25.43 -20.66
N ILE A 287 -5.48 25.71 -21.91
CA ILE A 287 -6.41 25.75 -23.05
C ILE A 287 -6.98 24.34 -23.30
N LEU A 288 -6.14 23.30 -23.31
CA LEU A 288 -6.59 21.93 -23.50
C LEU A 288 -7.59 21.50 -22.42
N LYS A 289 -7.31 21.81 -21.15
CA LYS A 289 -8.11 21.29 -20.03
C LYS A 289 -9.34 22.13 -19.68
N SER A 290 -9.37 23.42 -20.06
CA SER A 290 -10.44 24.35 -19.67
C SER A 290 -10.80 25.42 -20.71
N GLY A 291 -10.13 25.46 -21.86
CA GLY A 291 -10.34 26.47 -22.90
C GLY A 291 -11.73 26.41 -23.53
N ASP A 292 -12.24 25.21 -23.83
CA ASP A 292 -13.59 25.08 -24.37
C ASP A 292 -14.65 25.62 -23.40
N SER A 293 -14.49 25.31 -22.10
CA SER A 293 -15.37 25.78 -21.02
C SER A 293 -15.31 27.30 -20.89
N TYR A 294 -14.11 27.88 -20.98
CA TYR A 294 -13.88 29.31 -20.98
C TYR A 294 -14.60 30.01 -22.14
N THR A 295 -14.39 29.53 -23.37
CA THR A 295 -15.00 30.09 -24.58
C THR A 295 -16.52 30.03 -24.53
N ARG A 296 -17.09 28.92 -24.05
CA ARG A 296 -18.54 28.77 -23.86
C ARG A 296 -19.12 29.80 -22.90
N ILE A 297 -18.46 30.05 -21.77
CA ILE A 297 -18.93 31.02 -20.77
C ILE A 297 -18.72 32.45 -21.26
N LEU A 298 -17.59 32.73 -21.93
CA LEU A 298 -17.30 34.05 -22.50
C LEU A 298 -18.35 34.47 -23.55
N HIS A 299 -18.77 33.56 -24.43
CA HIS A 299 -19.78 33.84 -25.46
C HIS A 299 -21.22 33.78 -24.96
N SER A 300 -21.46 33.34 -23.72
CA SER A 300 -22.75 33.48 -23.08
C SER A 300 -22.96 34.95 -22.66
N ASP A 301 -23.17 35.81 -23.65
CA ASP A 301 -23.21 37.29 -23.56
C ASP A 301 -24.45 37.86 -22.83
N LYS A 302 -25.15 37.01 -22.08
CA LYS A 302 -26.04 37.46 -21.02
C LYS A 302 -25.22 37.35 -19.75
N ARG A 303 -25.04 38.47 -19.03
CA ARG A 303 -24.81 38.45 -17.57
C ARG A 303 -25.55 37.23 -17.05
N VAL A 304 -24.84 36.19 -16.59
CA VAL A 304 -25.51 35.02 -16.07
C VAL A 304 -26.08 35.45 -14.72
N ASP A 305 -27.18 36.19 -14.76
CA ASP A 305 -28.08 36.33 -13.64
C ASP A 305 -28.60 34.91 -13.42
N LEU A 306 -27.89 34.16 -12.58
CA LEU A 306 -28.10 32.74 -12.29
C LEU A 306 -29.45 32.46 -11.58
N MET A 307 -30.47 33.32 -11.70
CA MET A 307 -31.75 33.18 -11.03
C MET A 307 -32.92 33.71 -11.89
N PRO A 308 -33.97 32.91 -12.15
CA PRO A 308 -35.32 33.47 -12.22
C PRO A 308 -35.72 33.94 -10.81
N ALA A 309 -36.31 35.12 -10.71
CA ALA A 309 -36.91 35.57 -9.45
C ALA A 309 -37.93 34.53 -8.97
N LEU A 310 -37.75 34.01 -7.75
CA LEU A 310 -38.81 33.25 -7.09
C LEU A 310 -40.07 34.14 -7.00
N PRO A 311 -41.28 33.61 -7.26
CA PRO A 311 -42.51 34.35 -7.01
C PRO A 311 -42.52 34.87 -5.57
N ALA A 312 -42.92 36.13 -5.39
CA ALA A 312 -42.82 36.90 -4.15
C ALA A 312 -43.58 36.32 -2.93
N GLU A 313 -44.20 35.15 -3.07
CA GLU A 313 -45.11 34.57 -2.08
C GLU A 313 -44.43 33.51 -1.17
N ALA A 314 -43.13 33.23 -1.35
CA ALA A 314 -42.44 32.16 -0.62
C ALA A 314 -41.25 32.58 0.26
N CYS A 315 -41.01 33.88 0.52
CA CYS A 315 -39.85 34.31 1.31
C CYS A 315 -40.18 35.43 2.30
N HIS A 316 -40.53 35.06 3.53
CA HIS A 316 -40.53 35.97 4.68
C HIS A 316 -39.17 35.93 5.37
N SER A 317 -38.15 36.49 4.72
CA SER A 317 -37.01 37.13 5.40
C SER A 317 -36.20 37.91 4.38
N GLU A 318 -36.23 39.24 4.47
CA GLU A 318 -35.29 40.11 3.78
C GLU A 318 -33.86 39.86 4.29
N ARG A 319 -33.14 38.95 3.65
CA ARG A 319 -31.68 38.98 3.57
C ARG A 319 -31.30 38.86 2.11
N ALA A 320 -30.45 39.77 1.66
CA ALA A 320 -29.97 39.90 0.29
C ALA A 320 -29.66 38.53 -0.33
N VAL A 321 -30.35 38.20 -1.42
CA VAL A 321 -29.99 37.04 -2.24
C VAL A 321 -28.73 37.45 -3.01
N ASP A 322 -27.57 37.00 -2.55
CA ASP A 322 -26.28 37.30 -3.18
C ASP A 322 -26.29 36.87 -4.66
N ARG A 323 -26.16 37.86 -5.55
CA ARG A 323 -25.95 37.65 -6.99
C ARG A 323 -24.54 37.07 -7.18
N TYR A 324 -24.45 35.78 -7.51
CA TYR A 324 -23.18 35.15 -7.86
C TYR A 324 -22.74 35.56 -9.27
N HIS A 325 -21.65 36.35 -9.35
CA HIS A 325 -20.96 36.64 -10.61
C HIS A 325 -19.83 35.63 -10.82
N VAL A 326 -19.99 34.72 -11.77
CA VAL A 326 -18.92 33.81 -12.23
C VAL A 326 -18.24 34.46 -13.43
N SER A 327 -17.00 34.93 -13.27
CA SER A 327 -16.18 35.40 -14.41
C SER A 327 -15.71 34.19 -15.22
N ALA A 328 -15.60 34.33 -16.55
CA ALA A 328 -15.03 33.29 -17.41
C ALA A 328 -13.65 32.85 -16.93
N ASP A 329 -12.83 33.75 -16.38
CA ASP A 329 -11.49 33.41 -15.87
C ASP A 329 -11.52 32.40 -14.71
N THR A 330 -12.63 32.31 -13.97
CA THR A 330 -12.74 31.37 -12.84
C THR A 330 -12.90 29.91 -13.26
N VAL A 331 -13.16 29.62 -14.54
CA VAL A 331 -13.16 28.22 -15.05
C VAL A 331 -11.79 27.76 -15.54
N LEU A 332 -10.82 28.66 -15.67
CA LEU A 332 -9.50 28.31 -16.21
C LEU A 332 -8.67 27.55 -15.19
N LEU A 333 -8.14 26.39 -15.58
CA LEU A 333 -7.23 25.61 -14.74
C LEU A 333 -5.80 26.19 -14.83
N ARG A 334 -5.60 27.36 -14.20
CA ARG A 334 -4.32 28.07 -14.16
C ARG A 334 -3.40 27.54 -13.04
N GLN A 335 -2.10 27.59 -13.29
CA GLN A 335 -1.09 27.11 -12.34
C GLN A 335 -0.84 28.14 -11.24
N HIS A 336 -0.70 27.67 -10.01
CA HIS A 336 -0.33 28.52 -8.88
C HIS A 336 1.15 28.89 -8.94
N ASN A 337 1.50 30.03 -8.33
CA ASN A 337 2.88 30.51 -8.31
C ASN A 337 3.85 29.50 -7.69
N ILE A 338 3.48 28.80 -6.63
CA ILE A 338 4.34 27.78 -6.01
C ILE A 338 4.71 26.65 -6.96
N GLN A 339 3.84 26.29 -7.91
CA GLN A 339 4.06 25.16 -8.82
C GLN A 339 5.17 25.53 -9.81
N ILE A 340 5.09 26.73 -10.38
CA ILE A 340 6.10 27.27 -11.29
C ILE A 340 7.41 27.53 -10.55
N LEU A 341 7.36 28.16 -9.37
CA LEU A 341 8.56 28.42 -8.56
C LEU A 341 9.25 27.13 -8.13
N THR A 342 8.48 26.06 -7.86
CA THR A 342 9.03 24.74 -7.56
C THR A 342 9.81 24.20 -8.75
N ILE A 343 9.22 24.24 -9.95
CA ILE A 343 9.89 23.79 -11.18
C ILE A 343 11.17 24.60 -11.41
N LEU A 344 11.10 25.93 -11.37
CA LEU A 344 12.25 26.82 -11.57
C LEU A 344 13.38 26.54 -10.57
N ARG A 345 13.04 26.25 -9.32
CA ARG A 345 14.03 25.92 -8.29
C ARG A 345 14.64 24.53 -8.51
N LEU A 346 13.82 23.52 -8.82
CA LEU A 346 14.30 22.15 -9.08
C LEU A 346 15.24 22.08 -10.29
N VAL A 347 14.98 22.85 -11.36
CA VAL A 347 15.91 22.94 -12.50
C VAL A 347 17.16 23.79 -12.21
N GLY A 348 17.30 24.32 -10.98
CA GLY A 348 18.41 25.20 -10.63
C GLY A 348 18.45 26.50 -11.43
N TYR A 349 17.29 27.08 -11.78
CA TYR A 349 17.20 28.35 -12.50
C TYR A 349 17.92 29.48 -11.75
N ASP A 350 17.84 29.46 -10.42
CA ASP A 350 18.47 30.41 -9.53
C ASP A 350 19.93 30.08 -9.19
N ALA A 351 20.37 28.86 -9.50
CA ALA A 351 21.73 28.40 -9.22
C ALA A 351 22.75 28.96 -10.22
N ARG A 352 23.98 29.17 -9.73
CA ARG A 352 25.12 29.65 -10.53
C ARG A 352 25.84 28.54 -11.31
N GLY A 353 25.77 27.29 -10.84
CA GLY A 353 26.43 26.16 -11.50
C GLY A 353 25.88 25.90 -12.91
N GLU A 354 26.70 25.28 -13.76
CA GLU A 354 26.31 24.91 -15.13
C GLU A 354 25.94 23.42 -15.25
N ASP A 355 25.83 22.72 -14.12
CA ASP A 355 25.29 21.37 -14.03
C ASP A 355 23.87 21.40 -13.46
N LEU A 356 23.03 20.48 -13.93
CA LEU A 356 21.76 20.17 -13.28
C LEU A 356 22.07 19.35 -12.02
N ALA A 357 21.72 19.84 -10.83
CA ALA A 357 22.00 19.13 -9.58
C ALA A 357 20.86 18.17 -9.22
N ASN A 358 21.18 17.10 -8.48
CA ASN A 358 20.14 16.33 -7.80
C ASN A 358 19.48 17.20 -6.72
N HIS A 359 18.16 17.23 -6.68
CA HIS A 359 17.43 18.15 -5.81
C HIS A 359 16.02 17.64 -5.49
N LEU A 360 15.64 17.66 -4.21
CA LEU A 360 14.28 17.36 -3.76
C LEU A 360 13.56 18.62 -3.30
N MET A 361 12.26 18.72 -3.57
CA MET A 361 11.41 19.79 -3.06
C MET A 361 10.36 19.23 -2.11
N GLN A 362 10.26 19.79 -0.91
CA GLN A 362 9.10 19.59 -0.06
C GLN A 362 7.95 20.47 -0.55
N VAL A 363 6.90 19.83 -1.04
CA VAL A 363 5.64 20.43 -1.48
C VAL A 363 4.53 19.75 -0.69
N ARG A 364 3.73 20.52 0.05
CA ARG A 364 2.67 19.93 0.89
C ARG A 364 1.61 19.22 0.05
N THR A 365 0.87 18.33 0.70
CA THR A 365 -0.17 17.55 0.05
C THR A 365 -1.31 18.44 -0.46
N GLY A 366 -1.72 18.25 -1.73
CA GLY A 366 -2.76 19.03 -2.41
C GLY A 366 -2.33 20.37 -3.00
N GLU A 367 -1.03 20.63 -3.01
CA GLU A 367 -0.45 21.81 -3.68
C GLU A 367 -0.20 21.56 -5.18
N GLY A 368 -0.49 20.36 -5.68
CA GLY A 368 -0.40 19.99 -7.10
C GLY A 368 0.94 19.36 -7.52
N LYS A 369 1.45 18.38 -6.76
CA LYS A 369 2.66 17.61 -7.10
C LYS A 369 2.58 16.96 -8.48
N SER A 370 1.45 16.35 -8.80
CA SER A 370 1.19 15.74 -10.12
C SER A 370 1.29 16.74 -11.27
N ILE A 371 0.81 17.98 -11.06
CA ILE A 371 0.96 19.08 -12.04
C ILE A 371 2.43 19.46 -12.22
N ILE A 372 3.17 19.54 -11.12
CA ILE A 372 4.61 19.84 -11.13
C ILE A 372 5.35 18.76 -11.92
N LEU A 373 5.19 17.49 -11.55
CA LEU A 373 5.90 16.35 -12.15
C LEU A 373 5.55 16.18 -13.63
N GLY A 374 4.26 16.26 -14.00
CA GLY A 374 3.83 16.14 -15.40
C GLY A 374 4.43 17.23 -16.29
N ALA A 375 4.42 18.49 -15.84
CA ALA A 375 5.04 19.59 -16.57
C ALA A 375 6.57 19.46 -16.64
N PHE A 376 7.20 18.94 -15.58
CA PHE A 376 8.62 18.63 -15.54
C PHE A 376 8.97 17.56 -16.59
N SER A 377 8.16 16.51 -16.71
CA SER A 377 8.32 15.47 -17.74
C SER A 377 8.26 16.04 -19.14
N VAL A 378 7.28 16.91 -19.44
CA VAL A 378 7.18 17.58 -20.75
C VAL A 378 8.41 18.45 -21.00
N LEU A 379 8.81 19.28 -20.03
CA LEU A 379 9.96 20.19 -20.17
C LEU A 379 11.25 19.42 -20.51
N PHE A 380 11.56 18.36 -19.75
CA PHE A 380 12.79 17.59 -19.97
C PHE A 380 12.72 16.71 -21.22
N GLY A 381 11.56 16.14 -21.55
CA GLY A 381 11.35 15.45 -22.82
C GLY A 381 11.58 16.37 -24.02
N LEU A 382 11.05 17.61 -23.95
CA LEU A 382 11.33 18.68 -24.91
C LEU A 382 12.78 19.17 -24.88
N LEU A 383 13.61 18.82 -23.92
CA LEU A 383 15.03 19.20 -23.91
C LEU A 383 15.95 18.05 -24.35
N GLY A 384 15.36 16.90 -24.71
CA GLY A 384 16.06 15.76 -25.30
C GLY A 384 16.31 14.60 -24.34
N PHE A 385 15.83 14.68 -23.09
CA PHE A 385 16.00 13.61 -22.10
C PHE A 385 14.92 12.53 -22.23
N ARG A 386 15.27 11.31 -21.83
CA ARG A 386 14.28 10.32 -21.40
C ARG A 386 13.90 10.61 -19.96
N VAL A 387 12.61 10.60 -19.65
CA VAL A 387 12.12 10.95 -18.32
C VAL A 387 11.40 9.76 -17.72
N ARG A 388 11.90 9.30 -16.57
CA ARG A 388 11.26 8.30 -15.75
C ARG A 388 10.61 8.98 -14.56
N CYS A 389 9.29 8.93 -14.45
CA CYS A 389 8.59 9.33 -13.24
C CYS A 389 8.28 8.07 -12.40
N VAL A 390 8.73 8.04 -11.16
CA VAL A 390 8.50 6.93 -10.24
C VAL A 390 7.63 7.35 -9.06
N CYS A 391 6.68 6.48 -8.71
CA CYS A 391 5.85 6.55 -7.52
C CYS A 391 5.89 5.18 -6.81
N TYR A 392 5.35 5.09 -5.59
CA TYR A 392 5.20 3.80 -4.90
C TYR A 392 3.97 3.00 -5.38
N SER A 393 2.97 3.68 -5.96
CA SER A 393 1.68 3.11 -6.36
C SER A 393 1.50 3.10 -7.88
N GLU A 394 0.99 1.98 -8.39
CA GLU A 394 0.63 1.85 -9.81
C GLU A 394 -0.56 2.74 -10.17
N TYR A 395 -1.57 2.74 -9.30
CA TYR A 395 -2.78 3.53 -9.48
C TYR A 395 -2.45 5.04 -9.55
N LEU A 396 -1.59 5.54 -8.67
CA LEU A 396 -1.18 6.95 -8.68
C LEU A 396 -0.37 7.30 -9.93
N SER A 397 0.57 6.42 -10.33
CA SER A 397 1.34 6.58 -11.56
C SER A 397 0.43 6.69 -12.79
N GLN A 398 -0.55 5.78 -12.92
CA GLN A 398 -1.47 5.75 -14.05
C GLN A 398 -2.39 6.97 -14.08
N ARG A 399 -2.90 7.41 -12.91
CA ARG A 399 -3.70 8.63 -12.76
C ARG A 399 -2.94 9.86 -13.25
N ASP A 400 -1.70 10.02 -12.81
CA ASP A 400 -0.86 11.19 -13.14
C ASP A 400 -0.43 11.17 -14.62
N TRP A 401 -0.14 10.00 -15.17
CA TRP A 401 0.10 9.83 -16.60
C TRP A 401 -1.13 10.21 -17.43
N ASN A 402 -2.32 9.72 -17.07
CA ASN A 402 -3.57 10.03 -17.77
C ASN A 402 -3.88 11.54 -17.79
N LEU A 403 -3.48 12.28 -16.75
CA LEU A 403 -3.67 13.71 -16.68
C LEU A 403 -2.89 14.47 -17.77
N PHE A 404 -1.68 13.99 -18.13
CA PHE A 404 -0.76 14.64 -19.07
C PHE A 404 -0.60 13.91 -20.42
N LYS A 405 -1.17 12.71 -20.60
CA LYS A 405 -1.07 11.91 -21.83
C LYS A 405 -1.26 12.72 -23.12
N ASP A 406 -2.32 13.54 -23.16
CA ASP A 406 -2.64 14.37 -24.33
C ASP A 406 -1.50 15.35 -24.66
N LEU A 407 -0.83 15.91 -23.65
CA LEU A 407 0.35 16.77 -23.84
C LEU A 407 1.53 15.95 -24.34
N PHE A 408 1.79 14.77 -23.77
CA PHE A 408 2.89 13.91 -24.22
C PHE A 408 2.74 13.57 -25.70
N VAL A 409 1.54 13.21 -26.14
CA VAL A 409 1.24 12.95 -27.55
C VAL A 409 1.37 14.22 -28.40
N ALA A 410 0.81 15.35 -27.96
CA ALA A 410 0.88 16.61 -28.70
C ALA A 410 2.31 17.12 -28.90
N PHE A 411 3.20 16.86 -27.93
CA PHE A 411 4.61 17.23 -28.00
C PHE A 411 5.52 16.12 -28.58
N ASN A 412 4.97 14.97 -29.01
CA ASN A 412 5.70 13.79 -29.50
C ASN A 412 6.73 13.24 -28.48
N LEU A 413 6.27 12.96 -27.26
CA LEU A 413 7.08 12.52 -26.11
C LEU A 413 6.58 11.21 -25.48
N ASP A 414 5.53 10.59 -26.03
CA ASP A 414 4.88 9.40 -25.47
C ASP A 414 5.80 8.16 -25.40
N ASP A 415 6.86 8.13 -26.20
CA ASP A 415 7.91 7.10 -26.19
C ASP A 415 9.06 7.39 -25.21
N ARG A 416 9.10 8.57 -24.58
CA ARG A 416 10.21 9.06 -23.75
C ARG A 416 9.86 9.26 -22.29
N ILE A 417 8.58 9.42 -22.00
CA ILE A 417 8.08 9.71 -20.66
C ILE A 417 7.39 8.46 -20.15
N ILE A 418 7.97 7.84 -19.13
CA ILE A 418 7.46 6.61 -18.53
C ILE A 418 7.13 6.87 -17.07
N TYR A 419 5.90 6.52 -16.68
CA TYR A 419 5.44 6.50 -15.29
C TYR A 419 5.44 5.04 -14.85
N SER A 420 5.99 4.75 -13.68
CA SER A 420 6.22 3.36 -13.21
C SER A 420 6.47 3.31 -11.71
N LYS A 421 6.56 2.12 -11.13
CA LYS A 421 7.15 1.94 -9.80
C LYS A 421 8.68 2.03 -9.85
N ILE A 422 9.32 2.38 -8.74
CA ILE A 422 10.79 2.38 -8.68
C ILE A 422 11.38 0.97 -8.87
N THR A 423 10.66 -0.07 -8.44
CA THR A 423 11.06 -1.47 -8.63
C THR A 423 11.10 -1.84 -10.11
N GLU A 424 10.07 -1.44 -10.87
CA GLU A 424 9.99 -1.64 -12.31
C GLU A 424 11.11 -0.91 -13.05
N PHE A 425 11.46 0.31 -12.62
CA PHE A 425 12.62 1.02 -13.16
C PHE A 425 13.94 0.24 -13.00
N SER A 426 14.19 -0.37 -11.84
CA SER A 426 15.37 -1.21 -11.64
C SER A 426 15.34 -2.50 -12.48
N GLU A 427 14.16 -3.07 -12.70
CA GLU A 427 13.97 -4.21 -13.59
C GLU A 427 14.27 -3.86 -15.05
N ASP A 428 13.76 -2.73 -15.53
CA ASP A 428 14.06 -2.17 -16.85
C ASP A 428 15.57 -1.93 -17.03
N ALA A 429 16.23 -1.38 -16.02
CA ALA A 429 17.67 -1.14 -16.05
C ALA A 429 18.47 -2.46 -16.19
N THR A 430 17.98 -3.53 -15.56
CA THR A 430 18.58 -4.87 -15.69
C THR A 430 18.30 -5.47 -17.08
N LEU A 431 17.06 -5.37 -17.55
CA LEU A 431 16.64 -5.85 -18.88
C LEU A 431 17.36 -5.14 -20.02
N ALA A 432 17.68 -3.86 -19.87
CA ALA A 432 18.46 -3.08 -20.84
C ALA A 432 19.88 -3.65 -21.06
N LYS A 433 20.45 -4.34 -20.06
CA LYS A 433 21.72 -5.08 -20.22
C LYS A 433 21.54 -6.40 -20.99
N GLY A 434 20.37 -7.04 -20.84
CA GLY A 434 19.96 -8.26 -21.52
C GLY A 434 18.89 -9.03 -20.75
N ASN A 435 18.18 -9.96 -21.41
CA ASN A 435 17.18 -10.78 -20.73
C ASN A 435 17.83 -12.03 -20.12
N ILE A 436 18.25 -11.95 -18.85
CA ILE A 436 18.91 -13.05 -18.15
C ILE A 436 18.03 -14.31 -18.07
N ARG A 437 16.69 -14.17 -17.96
CA ARG A 437 15.75 -15.29 -17.91
C ARG A 437 15.82 -16.10 -19.22
N ALA A 438 15.70 -15.41 -20.36
CA ALA A 438 15.79 -16.04 -21.68
C ALA A 438 17.16 -16.69 -21.93
N LEU A 439 18.25 -16.01 -21.55
CA LEU A 439 19.61 -16.54 -21.68
C LEU A 439 19.85 -17.77 -20.78
N THR A 440 19.21 -17.83 -19.63
CA THR A 440 19.25 -19.00 -18.74
C THR A 440 18.49 -20.17 -19.34
N LEU A 441 17.33 -19.94 -19.95
CA LEU A 441 16.58 -20.98 -20.66
C LEU A 441 17.37 -21.53 -21.86
N ASP A 442 18.03 -20.66 -22.62
CA ASP A 442 18.93 -21.07 -23.70
C ASP A 442 20.06 -21.98 -23.17
N LEU A 443 20.65 -21.64 -22.03
CA LEU A 443 21.68 -22.44 -21.36
C LEU A 443 21.16 -23.82 -20.94
N ILE A 444 19.98 -23.88 -20.31
CA ILE A 444 19.40 -25.12 -19.80
C ILE A 444 18.98 -26.06 -20.94
N ASN A 445 18.36 -25.50 -21.98
CA ASN A 445 17.90 -26.26 -23.15
C ASN A 445 19.01 -26.57 -24.17
N GLY A 446 20.23 -26.08 -23.95
CA GLY A 446 21.36 -26.30 -24.86
C GLY A 446 21.23 -25.59 -26.22
N VAL A 447 20.44 -24.51 -26.30
CA VAL A 447 20.22 -23.74 -27.53
C VAL A 447 21.30 -22.67 -27.69
N LYS A 448 21.84 -22.49 -28.91
CA LYS A 448 22.74 -21.37 -29.21
C LYS A 448 21.94 -20.07 -29.23
N SER A 449 22.25 -19.15 -28.31
CA SER A 449 21.45 -17.94 -28.11
C SER A 449 21.34 -17.06 -29.36
N LYS A 450 20.11 -16.66 -29.69
CA LYS A 450 19.80 -15.60 -30.68
C LYS A 450 19.72 -14.21 -30.03
N HIS A 451 19.70 -14.15 -28.70
CA HIS A 451 19.52 -12.93 -27.91
C HIS A 451 20.86 -12.21 -27.71
N ARG A 452 21.44 -11.71 -28.80
CA ARG A 452 22.65 -10.88 -28.74
C ARG A 452 22.28 -9.51 -28.14
N ALA A 453 23.15 -8.97 -27.29
CA ALA A 453 23.00 -7.64 -26.67
C ALA A 453 22.47 -6.59 -27.67
N LEU A 454 21.46 -5.80 -27.27
CA LEU A 454 21.15 -4.54 -27.94
C LEU A 454 22.41 -3.67 -27.83
N ALA A 455 23.22 -3.67 -28.89
CA ALA A 455 24.48 -2.96 -28.91
C ALA A 455 24.20 -1.45 -28.79
N ARG A 456 24.53 -0.87 -27.62
CA ARG A 456 24.88 0.55 -27.53
C ARG A 456 25.93 0.83 -28.60
N SER A 457 25.60 1.72 -29.53
CA SER A 457 26.56 2.22 -30.50
C SER A 457 27.79 2.76 -29.76
N LYS A 458 28.96 2.19 -30.05
CA LYS A 458 30.23 2.68 -29.54
C LYS A 458 30.46 4.12 -30.01
N SER A 459 30.47 5.07 -29.07
CA SER A 459 31.41 6.20 -29.09
C SER A 459 31.48 6.84 -27.71
N GLY A 460 32.69 6.86 -27.11
CA GLY A 460 32.98 7.56 -25.86
C GLY A 460 33.64 6.66 -24.83
N SER A 461 34.96 6.50 -24.92
CA SER A 461 35.78 5.93 -23.85
C SER A 461 35.67 6.82 -22.59
N SER A 462 34.81 6.45 -21.64
CA SER A 462 34.96 6.81 -20.23
C SER A 462 35.36 5.53 -19.47
N ARG A 463 36.61 5.50 -19.00
CA ARG A 463 37.10 4.44 -18.10
C ARG A 463 36.25 4.44 -16.82
N GLY A 464 35.30 3.51 -16.70
CA GLY A 464 34.77 3.10 -15.41
C GLY A 464 35.82 2.25 -14.72
N GLY A 465 36.65 2.88 -13.88
CA GLY A 465 37.44 2.17 -12.88
C GLY A 465 36.57 1.79 -11.68
N PRO A 466 36.86 0.70 -10.97
CA PRO A 466 36.10 0.29 -9.79
C PRO A 466 36.22 1.36 -8.70
N VAL A 467 35.14 1.51 -7.92
CA VAL A 467 35.09 2.33 -6.71
C VAL A 467 36.32 2.04 -5.85
N GLY A 468 37.16 3.05 -5.64
CA GLY A 468 38.43 2.92 -4.93
C GLY A 468 38.78 4.19 -4.16
N SER A 469 38.76 4.07 -2.83
CA SER A 469 39.50 4.79 -1.79
C SER A 469 40.19 6.13 -2.12
N ILE A 470 39.86 7.11 -1.28
CA ILE A 470 40.62 8.31 -0.86
C ILE A 470 42.14 8.22 -1.13
N THR A 471 42.71 9.15 -1.92
CA THR A 471 43.85 10.05 -1.56
C THR A 471 44.28 10.95 -2.74
N GLY A 472 44.93 12.07 -2.40
CA GLY A 472 45.10 13.28 -3.22
C GLY A 472 46.10 13.29 -4.39
N SER A 473 45.96 14.38 -5.16
CA SER A 473 46.99 15.18 -5.84
C SER A 473 47.25 15.03 -7.36
N THR A 474 46.83 16.08 -8.08
CA THR A 474 47.42 16.82 -9.21
C THR A 474 48.57 16.22 -10.05
N SER A 475 48.39 16.15 -11.38
CA SER A 475 49.13 16.98 -12.37
C SER A 475 48.85 16.59 -13.84
N SER A 476 49.07 17.57 -14.72
CA SER A 476 48.68 17.70 -16.13
C SER A 476 49.59 16.97 -17.13
N ALA A 477 49.06 16.52 -18.27
CA ALA A 477 49.75 16.62 -19.59
C ALA A 477 48.80 16.41 -20.79
N ARG A 478 49.06 17.18 -21.86
CA ARG A 478 48.38 17.31 -23.16
C ARG A 478 48.86 16.29 -24.21
N VAL A 479 48.27 16.38 -25.43
CA VAL A 479 48.80 16.16 -26.81
C VAL A 479 48.05 15.01 -27.54
N SER A 480 47.09 15.30 -28.43
CA SER A 480 47.10 15.64 -29.90
C SER A 480 46.87 14.41 -30.81
N SER A 481 45.79 14.43 -31.60
CA SER A 481 45.73 14.55 -33.08
C SER A 481 46.05 13.25 -33.85
N ASP A 482 45.09 12.65 -34.54
CA ASP A 482 44.95 12.79 -36.01
C ASP A 482 43.77 12.03 -36.64
N SER A 483 43.33 12.62 -37.77
CA SER A 483 42.59 12.17 -38.97
C SER A 483 42.67 10.65 -39.36
N SER A 484 41.84 10.01 -40.20
CA SER A 484 40.76 10.33 -41.16
C SER A 484 40.22 9.01 -41.78
N GLU A 485 39.12 9.12 -42.56
CA GLU A 485 38.72 8.32 -43.74
C GLU A 485 37.53 7.34 -43.68
N MET A 486 36.64 7.59 -44.66
CA MET A 486 35.42 6.91 -45.06
C MET A 486 35.70 5.66 -45.92
N ALA A 487 34.77 4.69 -45.93
CA ALA A 487 34.44 3.95 -47.15
C ALA A 487 33.01 3.38 -47.12
N ARG A 488 32.36 3.44 -48.28
CA ARG A 488 30.97 3.11 -48.62
C ARG A 488 30.81 1.65 -49.12
N CYS A 489 29.61 1.08 -49.00
CA CYS A 489 28.89 0.22 -49.98
C CYS A 489 27.70 -0.46 -49.26
N SER A 490 26.42 -0.14 -49.49
CA SER A 490 25.54 -0.37 -50.66
C SER A 490 24.88 -1.77 -50.73
N THR A 491 23.53 -1.72 -50.64
CA THR A 491 22.50 -2.50 -51.36
C THR A 491 22.23 -3.99 -51.07
N GLY A 492 20.98 -4.29 -50.68
CA GLY A 492 20.16 -5.30 -51.39
C GLY A 492 19.35 -6.33 -50.58
N LEU A 493 18.01 -6.15 -50.59
CA LEU A 493 16.93 -7.18 -50.65
C LEU A 493 16.35 -7.86 -49.37
N ARG A 494 15.17 -7.33 -48.96
CA ARG A 494 13.81 -7.96 -48.85
C ARG A 494 13.51 -9.16 -47.90
N PRO A 495 12.22 -9.32 -47.48
CA PRO A 495 11.84 -9.58 -46.08
C PRO A 495 11.43 -11.03 -45.80
N ALA A 496 11.55 -11.44 -44.53
CA ALA A 496 10.98 -12.68 -44.00
C ALA A 496 10.11 -12.38 -42.77
N GLU A 497 8.96 -13.05 -42.73
CA GLU A 497 7.83 -12.90 -41.83
C GLU A 497 8.04 -13.56 -40.45
N LYS A 498 7.33 -12.97 -39.46
CA LYS A 498 6.71 -13.55 -38.25
C LYS A 498 7.56 -14.37 -37.26
N GLY A 499 7.73 -13.77 -36.07
CA GLY A 499 8.00 -14.44 -34.79
C GLY A 499 7.65 -13.49 -33.63
N SER A 500 6.62 -13.86 -32.87
CA SER A 500 5.94 -13.23 -31.72
C SER A 500 6.67 -12.15 -30.91
N ALA A 501 6.11 -10.93 -30.93
CA ALA A 501 6.31 -9.89 -29.91
C ALA A 501 5.24 -10.04 -28.81
N LEU A 502 5.68 -10.02 -27.55
CA LEU A 502 4.82 -10.06 -26.37
C LEU A 502 4.08 -8.72 -26.20
N SER A 503 2.76 -8.82 -26.36
CA SER A 503 1.63 -8.06 -25.80
C SER A 503 1.88 -6.69 -25.14
N LEU A 504 1.46 -5.65 -25.86
CA LEU A 504 0.96 -4.38 -25.31
C LEU A 504 -0.41 -4.60 -24.62
N PRO A 505 -0.79 -3.78 -23.62
CA PRO A 505 -2.06 -3.94 -22.92
C PRO A 505 -3.27 -3.73 -23.84
N VAL A 506 -4.24 -4.64 -23.72
CA VAL A 506 -5.49 -4.71 -24.48
C VAL A 506 -6.39 -3.51 -24.14
N PRO A 507 -6.97 -2.79 -25.12
CA PRO A 507 -8.00 -1.79 -24.86
C PRO A 507 -9.36 -2.46 -24.59
N VAL A 508 -10.00 -2.04 -23.50
CA VAL A 508 -11.38 -2.40 -23.14
C VAL A 508 -12.36 -1.86 -24.20
N PRO A 509 -13.30 -2.67 -24.73
CA PRO A 509 -14.27 -2.20 -25.72
C PRO A 509 -15.52 -1.62 -25.05
N GLY A 510 -15.79 -0.33 -25.30
CA GLY A 510 -17.10 0.26 -25.04
C GLY A 510 -17.09 1.75 -24.72
N CYS A 511 -16.97 2.62 -25.74
CA CYS A 511 -17.68 3.91 -25.72
C CYS A 511 -17.80 4.47 -27.14
N GLY A 512 -18.99 4.98 -27.46
CA GLY A 512 -19.43 5.34 -28.80
C GLY A 512 -18.78 6.60 -29.38
N SER A 513 -18.71 6.58 -30.71
CA SER A 513 -18.66 7.71 -31.66
C SER A 513 -18.01 9.03 -31.18
N SER A 514 -16.69 9.10 -31.24
CA SER A 514 -16.01 10.37 -31.46
C SER A 514 -15.98 10.67 -32.96
N SER A 515 -16.51 11.83 -33.33
CA SER A 515 -16.44 12.45 -34.65
C SER A 515 -15.05 12.35 -35.29
N SER A 516 -15.04 12.06 -36.58
CA SER A 516 -13.90 11.91 -37.48
C SER A 516 -12.87 13.05 -37.37
N LEU A 517 -11.72 12.77 -36.75
CA LEU A 517 -10.45 13.46 -37.00
C LEU A 517 -9.78 12.82 -38.22
N SER A 518 -10.36 13.04 -39.41
CA SER A 518 -9.70 12.76 -40.68
C SER A 518 -8.99 14.02 -41.16
N GLY A 519 -7.87 14.34 -40.52
CA GLY A 519 -6.88 15.29 -41.00
C GLY A 519 -5.51 14.62 -40.89
N LEU A 520 -4.86 14.35 -42.01
CA LEU A 520 -3.51 13.79 -42.07
C LEU A 520 -2.53 14.67 -41.26
N VAL A 521 -2.25 14.28 -40.01
CA VAL A 521 -1.15 14.85 -39.22
C VAL A 521 0.15 14.28 -39.79
N VAL A 522 0.88 15.11 -40.53
CA VAL A 522 2.29 14.84 -40.84
C VAL A 522 3.05 14.91 -39.51
N ARG A 523 3.30 13.75 -38.88
CA ARG A 523 4.19 13.66 -37.71
C ARG A 523 5.59 14.11 -38.15
N GLN A 524 6.04 15.27 -37.67
CA GLN A 524 7.45 15.66 -37.79
C GLN A 524 8.31 14.77 -36.89
N ALA A 525 9.61 14.71 -37.19
CA ALA A 525 10.56 13.91 -36.44
C ALA A 525 10.58 14.34 -34.96
N PRO A 526 10.63 13.39 -34.02
CA PRO A 526 10.64 13.70 -32.59
C PRO A 526 11.89 14.52 -32.22
N PRO A 527 11.86 15.26 -31.09
CA PRO A 527 13.00 16.02 -30.56
C PRO A 527 14.30 15.20 -30.57
N VAL A 528 15.49 15.76 -30.79
CA VAL A 528 16.73 14.95 -30.79
C VAL A 528 17.00 14.43 -29.36
N CYS A 529 17.20 13.11 -29.19
CA CYS A 529 17.42 12.45 -27.89
C CYS A 529 18.92 12.41 -27.53
N ASN A 530 19.27 12.64 -26.26
CA ASN A 530 20.64 12.54 -25.73
C ASN A 530 20.95 11.21 -25.03
N ASP A 531 19.99 10.27 -25.00
CA ASP A 531 19.99 9.00 -24.26
C ASP A 531 20.17 9.09 -22.72
N GLU A 532 20.31 10.29 -22.16
CA GLU A 532 20.33 10.53 -20.71
C GLU A 532 18.92 10.32 -20.14
N GLU A 533 18.84 9.53 -19.06
CA GLU A 533 17.59 9.25 -18.36
C GLU A 533 17.56 10.01 -17.04
N LEU A 534 16.55 10.88 -16.89
CA LEU A 534 16.29 11.62 -15.66
C LEU A 534 15.24 10.89 -14.85
N LEU A 535 15.51 10.72 -13.55
CA LEU A 535 14.57 10.13 -12.61
C LEU A 535 13.85 11.24 -11.84
N LEU A 536 12.53 11.28 -11.99
CA LEU A 536 11.62 12.13 -11.24
C LEU A 536 10.91 11.29 -10.19
N VAL A 537 11.04 11.67 -8.92
CA VAL A 537 10.54 10.88 -7.80
C VAL A 537 9.36 11.60 -7.17
N ASP A 538 8.20 10.95 -7.16
CA ASP A 538 7.05 11.34 -6.34
C ASP A 538 7.13 10.65 -4.99
N GLU A 539 7.18 11.45 -3.94
CA GLU A 539 7.41 11.03 -2.56
C GLU A 539 8.77 10.34 -2.33
N VAL A 540 9.48 10.82 -1.30
CA VAL A 540 10.84 10.38 -1.03
C VAL A 540 10.91 9.00 -0.36
N ASP A 541 9.79 8.59 0.26
CA ASP A 541 9.60 7.28 0.89
C ASP A 541 9.64 6.13 -0.11
N VAL A 542 9.46 6.38 -1.41
CA VAL A 542 9.68 5.40 -2.48
C VAL A 542 11.05 4.73 -2.37
N PHE A 543 12.10 5.50 -2.01
CA PHE A 543 13.44 4.96 -1.79
C PHE A 543 13.56 4.15 -0.50
N PHE A 544 12.65 4.26 0.45
CA PHE A 544 12.69 3.56 1.73
C PHE A 544 11.57 2.54 1.88
N GLY A 545 10.78 2.34 0.82
CA GLY A 545 9.76 1.31 0.78
C GLY A 545 10.36 -0.04 1.13
N SER A 546 9.57 -0.86 1.81
CA SER A 546 9.96 -2.22 2.21
C SER A 546 10.44 -3.08 1.05
N ASP A 547 10.13 -2.70 -0.19
CA ASP A 547 10.35 -3.47 -1.40
C ASP A 547 11.54 -2.97 -2.22
N PHE A 548 12.17 -1.85 -1.85
CA PHE A 548 13.24 -1.23 -2.63
C PHE A 548 14.61 -1.31 -1.94
N TYR A 549 14.89 -0.45 -0.97
CA TYR A 549 16.24 -0.35 -0.41
C TYR A 549 16.56 -1.50 0.53
N GLY A 550 17.72 -2.13 0.33
CA GLY A 550 18.07 -3.38 1.02
C GLY A 550 17.33 -4.62 0.51
N LYS A 551 16.55 -4.51 -0.58
CA LYS A 551 15.89 -5.63 -1.26
C LYS A 551 16.53 -5.95 -2.60
N THR A 552 16.28 -7.16 -3.06
CA THR A 552 16.72 -7.66 -4.36
C THR A 552 15.52 -8.05 -5.21
N HIS A 553 15.59 -7.73 -6.50
CA HIS A 553 14.74 -8.32 -7.51
C HIS A 553 15.26 -9.70 -7.87
N ASN A 554 14.44 -10.72 -7.64
CA ASN A 554 14.78 -12.10 -7.98
C ASN A 554 14.34 -12.40 -9.41
N GLN A 555 15.32 -12.63 -10.28
CA GLN A 555 15.10 -13.08 -11.65
C GLN A 555 14.84 -14.58 -11.63
N VAL A 556 13.66 -14.99 -12.08
CA VAL A 556 13.26 -16.41 -12.19
C VAL A 556 12.95 -16.71 -13.65
N ALA A 557 13.66 -17.68 -14.22
CA ALA A 557 13.36 -18.24 -15.52
C ALA A 557 12.25 -19.29 -15.37
N LEU A 558 11.22 -19.21 -16.21
CA LEU A 558 10.11 -20.16 -16.23
C LEU A 558 10.36 -21.18 -17.33
N LEU A 559 10.51 -22.44 -16.94
CA LEU A 559 10.77 -23.53 -17.86
C LEU A 559 9.52 -24.40 -18.02
N GLU A 560 8.99 -24.42 -19.24
CA GLU A 560 7.79 -25.17 -19.62
C GLU A 560 8.16 -26.60 -20.07
N ALA A 561 7.55 -27.59 -19.43
CA ALA A 561 7.73 -29.01 -19.71
C ALA A 561 6.52 -29.81 -19.20
N ASP A 562 6.00 -30.73 -20.01
CA ASP A 562 4.84 -31.56 -19.64
C ASP A 562 5.11 -32.39 -18.38
N GLU A 563 6.34 -32.89 -18.22
CA GLU A 563 6.79 -33.67 -17.06
C GLU A 563 6.74 -32.86 -15.75
N VAL A 564 6.89 -31.54 -15.83
CA VAL A 564 6.77 -30.66 -14.66
C VAL A 564 5.31 -30.49 -14.26
N GLN A 565 4.41 -30.37 -15.23
CA GLN A 565 2.97 -30.27 -14.97
C GLN A 565 2.46 -31.56 -14.33
N ASP A 566 2.86 -32.72 -14.87
CA ASP A 566 2.53 -34.03 -14.32
C ASP A 566 3.05 -34.19 -12.89
N LEU A 567 4.27 -33.73 -12.63
CA LEU A 567 4.86 -33.78 -11.29
C LEU A 567 4.09 -32.89 -10.29
N LEU A 568 3.78 -31.64 -10.63
CA LEU A 568 3.04 -30.72 -9.75
C LEU A 568 1.64 -31.26 -9.44
N ARG A 569 0.97 -31.90 -10.41
CA ARG A 569 -0.31 -32.59 -10.19
C ARG A 569 -0.13 -33.79 -9.25
N THR A 570 0.92 -34.59 -9.45
CA THR A 570 1.25 -35.74 -8.57
C THR A 570 1.50 -35.28 -7.12
N ILE A 571 2.18 -34.15 -6.93
CA ILE A 571 2.40 -33.56 -5.60
C ILE A 571 1.07 -33.08 -4.99
N TRP A 572 0.23 -32.41 -5.78
CA TRP A 572 -1.08 -31.90 -5.33
C TRP A 572 -2.08 -33.01 -4.94
N GLU A 573 -1.97 -34.19 -5.54
CA GLU A 573 -2.75 -35.37 -5.11
C GLU A 573 -2.47 -35.74 -3.64
N GLN A 574 -1.30 -35.38 -3.10
CA GLN A 574 -0.91 -35.64 -1.72
C GLN A 574 -1.28 -34.50 -0.74
N ARG A 575 -2.08 -33.52 -1.15
CA ARG A 575 -2.43 -32.33 -0.33
C ARG A 575 -3.05 -32.64 1.03
N ASP A 576 -3.70 -33.79 1.19
CA ASP A 576 -4.26 -34.20 2.48
C ASP A 576 -3.16 -34.56 3.50
N MET A 577 -1.94 -34.88 3.03
CA MET A 577 -0.73 -35.11 3.82
C MET A 577 0.21 -33.89 3.87
N ARG A 578 -0.29 -32.69 3.54
CA ARG A 578 0.53 -31.45 3.43
C ARG A 578 1.32 -31.09 4.70
N VAL A 579 0.90 -31.58 5.86
CA VAL A 579 1.60 -31.42 7.16
C VAL A 579 2.88 -32.28 7.28
N HIS A 580 3.10 -33.23 6.37
CA HIS A 580 4.27 -34.14 6.35
C HIS A 580 5.08 -34.03 5.04
N PRO A 581 5.71 -32.87 4.73
CA PRO A 581 6.35 -32.62 3.44
C PRO A 581 7.50 -33.59 3.10
N LYS A 582 8.16 -34.19 4.12
CA LYS A 582 9.21 -35.20 3.92
C LYS A 582 8.64 -36.53 3.40
N GLU A 583 7.46 -36.92 3.88
CA GLU A 583 6.79 -38.14 3.44
C GLU A 583 6.27 -37.97 2.03
N VAL A 584 5.66 -36.82 1.73
CA VAL A 584 5.25 -36.43 0.38
C VAL A 584 6.44 -36.50 -0.57
N LEU A 585 7.61 -35.96 -0.20
CA LEU A 585 8.82 -36.01 -1.02
C LEU A 585 9.28 -37.45 -1.31
N ASN A 586 9.21 -38.36 -0.34
CA ASN A 586 9.60 -39.75 -0.55
C ASN A 586 8.66 -40.46 -1.53
N ILE A 587 7.34 -40.27 -1.37
CA ILE A 587 6.33 -40.80 -2.29
C ILE A 587 6.55 -40.27 -3.70
N VAL A 588 6.78 -38.95 -3.84
CA VAL A 588 6.98 -38.29 -5.13
C VAL A 588 8.24 -38.78 -5.83
N LYS A 589 9.32 -39.06 -5.10
CA LYS A 589 10.57 -39.61 -5.67
C LYS A 589 10.41 -41.01 -6.27
N GLU A 590 9.42 -41.78 -5.83
CA GLU A 590 9.08 -43.10 -6.39
C GLU A 590 8.13 -43.01 -7.60
N SER A 591 7.62 -41.82 -7.92
CA SER A 591 6.66 -41.62 -8.99
C SER A 591 7.30 -41.64 -10.39
N ARG A 592 6.50 -42.06 -11.39
CA ARG A 592 6.91 -42.03 -12.80
C ARG A 592 7.16 -40.59 -13.29
N ALA A 593 6.41 -39.62 -12.79
CA ALA A 593 6.57 -38.20 -13.14
C ALA A 593 7.95 -37.68 -12.72
N TYR A 594 8.44 -38.05 -11.52
CA TYR A 594 9.77 -37.68 -11.06
C TYR A 594 10.87 -38.30 -11.93
N SER A 595 10.78 -39.61 -12.23
CA SER A 595 11.76 -40.26 -13.12
C SER A 595 11.83 -39.62 -14.50
N ALA A 596 10.67 -39.31 -15.11
CA ALA A 596 10.61 -38.65 -16.42
C ALA A 596 11.24 -37.25 -16.39
N LEU A 597 11.06 -36.50 -15.31
CA LEU A 597 11.65 -35.17 -15.14
C LEU A 597 13.18 -35.24 -15.00
N VAL A 598 13.70 -36.21 -14.23
CA VAL A 598 15.15 -36.44 -14.06
C VAL A 598 15.78 -36.82 -15.40
N ASP A 599 15.16 -37.70 -16.18
CA ASP A 599 15.66 -38.11 -17.50
C ASP A 599 15.74 -36.92 -18.47
N ARG A 600 14.73 -36.04 -18.47
CA ARG A 600 14.72 -34.84 -19.32
C ARG A 600 15.81 -33.84 -18.97
N PHE A 601 16.14 -33.71 -17.69
CA PHE A 601 17.11 -32.73 -17.17
C PHE A 601 18.32 -33.38 -16.52
N GLU A 602 18.82 -34.48 -17.08
CA GLU A 602 19.94 -35.28 -16.53
C GLU A 602 21.18 -34.43 -16.18
N GLN A 603 21.49 -33.43 -17.02
CA GLN A 603 22.63 -32.52 -16.80
C GLN A 603 22.43 -31.48 -15.69
N TRP A 604 21.23 -31.44 -15.10
CA TRP A 604 20.74 -30.50 -14.11
C TRP A 604 20.08 -31.22 -12.92
N ASP A 605 20.49 -32.45 -12.60
CA ASP A 605 19.95 -33.24 -11.47
C ASP A 605 19.88 -32.46 -10.15
N PHE A 606 20.91 -31.67 -9.82
CA PHE A 606 20.90 -30.81 -8.62
C PHE A 606 19.76 -29.78 -8.61
N LEU A 607 19.36 -29.27 -9.79
CA LEU A 607 18.27 -28.31 -9.95
C LEU A 607 16.95 -29.02 -9.67
N VAL A 608 16.72 -30.15 -10.36
CA VAL A 608 15.49 -30.96 -10.22
C VAL A 608 15.28 -31.34 -8.76
N GLN A 609 16.26 -31.97 -8.11
CA GLN A 609 16.12 -32.41 -6.72
C GLN A 609 15.75 -31.27 -5.76
N ALA A 610 16.37 -30.10 -5.93
CA ALA A 610 16.11 -28.93 -5.09
C ALA A 610 14.72 -28.32 -5.35
N GLU A 611 14.29 -28.25 -6.61
CA GLU A 611 12.97 -27.71 -6.96
C GLU A 611 11.84 -28.64 -6.49
N VAL A 612 11.98 -29.96 -6.64
CA VAL A 612 10.97 -30.93 -6.15
C VAL A 612 10.81 -30.87 -4.63
N ALA A 613 11.91 -30.72 -3.90
CA ALA A 613 11.86 -30.51 -2.45
C ALA A 613 11.14 -29.19 -2.10
N ALA A 614 11.38 -28.11 -2.86
CA ALA A 614 10.69 -26.84 -2.67
C ALA A 614 9.19 -26.93 -2.99
N MET A 615 8.80 -27.65 -4.05
CA MET A 615 7.39 -27.91 -4.38
C MET A 615 6.68 -28.64 -3.22
N CYS A 616 7.32 -29.66 -2.65
CA CYS A 616 6.74 -30.39 -1.51
C CYS A 616 6.63 -29.52 -0.25
N ALA A 617 7.57 -28.60 -0.02
CA ALA A 617 7.52 -27.66 1.09
C ALA A 617 6.40 -26.63 0.91
N ASP A 618 6.28 -26.02 -0.27
CA ASP A 618 5.26 -25.01 -0.58
C ASP A 618 3.82 -25.58 -0.56
N LEU A 619 3.65 -26.91 -0.65
CA LEU A 619 2.35 -27.56 -0.49
C LEU A 619 1.81 -27.42 0.95
N SER A 620 2.69 -27.36 1.94
CA SER A 620 2.32 -27.38 3.37
C SER A 620 1.43 -26.21 3.78
N ASP A 621 1.66 -25.03 3.22
CA ASP A 621 1.01 -23.77 3.53
C ASP A 621 0.72 -22.94 2.26
N PHE A 622 0.25 -23.60 1.20
CA PHE A 622 0.02 -22.98 -0.12
C PHE A 622 -1.02 -21.84 -0.12
N ASP A 623 -1.94 -21.87 0.85
CA ASP A 623 -3.00 -20.89 1.08
C ASP A 623 -2.52 -19.66 1.86
N THR A 624 -1.23 -19.61 2.20
CA THR A 624 -0.60 -18.50 2.94
C THR A 624 0.55 -17.88 2.13
N PRO A 625 0.48 -16.58 1.75
CA PRO A 625 -0.56 -15.61 2.08
C PRO A 625 -1.87 -15.87 1.30
N PRO A 626 -3.01 -15.35 1.79
CA PRO A 626 -4.29 -15.48 1.10
C PRO A 626 -4.21 -14.91 -0.31
N TYR A 627 -4.79 -15.63 -1.25
CA TYR A 627 -4.81 -15.27 -2.66
C TYR A 627 -6.23 -14.95 -3.13
N TYR A 628 -6.34 -14.21 -4.23
CA TYR A 628 -7.61 -13.87 -4.87
C TYR A 628 -7.59 -14.30 -6.33
N TYR A 629 -8.65 -14.97 -6.78
CA TYR A 629 -8.82 -15.33 -8.19
C TYR A 629 -9.64 -14.28 -8.92
N ASP A 630 -9.06 -13.67 -9.97
CA ASP A 630 -9.78 -12.78 -10.87
C ASP A 630 -10.31 -13.55 -12.09
N ARG A 631 -11.64 -13.66 -12.18
CA ARG A 631 -12.33 -14.40 -13.24
C ARG A 631 -12.23 -13.73 -14.61
N ALA A 632 -12.05 -12.41 -14.67
CA ALA A 632 -11.94 -11.68 -15.93
C ALA A 632 -10.55 -11.86 -16.56
N LEU A 633 -9.50 -11.80 -15.74
CA LEU A 633 -8.11 -12.01 -16.12
C LEU A 633 -7.71 -13.48 -16.18
N ASN A 634 -8.49 -14.37 -15.57
CA ASN A 634 -8.17 -15.79 -15.38
C ASN A 634 -6.83 -16.00 -14.64
N ARG A 635 -6.53 -15.13 -13.66
CA ARG A 635 -5.26 -15.11 -12.93
C ARG A 635 -5.44 -15.03 -11.42
N ILE A 636 -4.50 -15.60 -10.69
CA ILE A 636 -4.38 -15.44 -9.24
C ILE A 636 -3.57 -14.18 -8.94
N GLY A 637 -4.08 -13.37 -8.00
CA GLY A 637 -3.44 -12.18 -7.51
C GLY A 637 -3.29 -12.18 -5.99
N TYR A 638 -2.33 -11.39 -5.53
CA TYR A 638 -2.02 -11.18 -4.12
C TYR A 638 -2.17 -9.71 -3.77
N THR A 639 -2.54 -9.43 -2.52
CA THR A 639 -2.57 -8.05 -2.03
C THR A 639 -1.14 -7.54 -1.89
N VAL A 640 -0.79 -6.50 -2.63
CA VAL A 640 0.53 -5.86 -2.62
C VAL A 640 0.33 -4.37 -2.52
N MET A 641 0.79 -3.79 -1.40
CA MET A 641 0.61 -2.37 -1.15
C MET A 641 -0.87 -1.99 -1.30
N ASP A 642 -1.23 -1.06 -2.20
CA ASP A 642 -2.55 -0.42 -2.30
C ASP A 642 -3.49 -1.11 -3.31
N GLY A 643 -3.10 -2.28 -3.80
CA GLY A 643 -3.84 -2.99 -4.84
C GLY A 643 -3.58 -4.49 -4.87
N MET A 644 -4.22 -5.12 -5.84
CA MET A 644 -4.00 -6.51 -6.19
C MET A 644 -2.93 -6.59 -7.28
N SER A 645 -1.84 -7.31 -7.03
CA SER A 645 -0.86 -7.64 -8.06
C SER A 645 -1.07 -9.07 -8.53
N PHE A 646 -1.21 -9.24 -9.84
CA PHE A 646 -1.27 -10.55 -10.50
C PHE A 646 0.11 -11.04 -10.96
N ASP A 647 1.13 -10.17 -10.85
CA ASP A 647 2.50 -10.45 -11.28
C ASP A 647 3.36 -10.97 -10.11
N VAL A 648 2.93 -10.74 -8.87
CA VAL A 648 3.55 -11.34 -7.69
C VAL A 648 3.19 -12.81 -7.60
N VAL A 649 4.21 -13.64 -7.37
CA VAL A 649 4.09 -15.09 -7.26
C VAL A 649 4.84 -15.57 -6.02
N PHE A 650 4.19 -16.40 -5.21
CA PHE A 650 4.76 -17.06 -4.05
C PHE A 650 5.18 -18.48 -4.41
N GLY A 651 6.35 -18.63 -5.05
CA GLY A 651 6.93 -19.93 -5.36
C GLY A 651 5.96 -20.89 -6.05
N TYR A 652 5.89 -22.13 -5.56
CA TYR A 652 4.93 -23.13 -5.99
C TYR A 652 3.60 -23.05 -5.25
N LYS A 653 3.49 -22.25 -4.18
CA LYS A 653 2.20 -21.97 -3.51
C LYS A 653 1.17 -21.42 -4.49
N THR A 654 1.59 -20.49 -5.35
CA THR A 654 0.73 -19.96 -6.41
C THR A 654 0.32 -21.03 -7.42
N ALA A 655 1.22 -21.95 -7.77
CA ALA A 655 0.89 -23.07 -8.65
C ALA A 655 -0.19 -23.99 -8.03
N PHE A 656 -0.06 -24.28 -6.72
CA PHE A 656 -1.07 -25.04 -5.98
C PHE A 656 -2.37 -24.27 -5.78
N ALA A 657 -2.33 -22.94 -5.63
CA ALA A 657 -3.53 -22.12 -5.61
C ALA A 657 -4.33 -22.23 -6.93
N TYR A 658 -3.66 -22.28 -8.09
CA TYR A 658 -4.34 -22.54 -9.37
C TYR A 658 -4.95 -23.95 -9.41
N LEU A 659 -4.26 -24.97 -8.89
CA LEU A 659 -4.80 -26.33 -8.78
C LEU A 659 -5.99 -26.41 -7.81
N ASN A 660 -5.99 -25.59 -6.76
CA ASN A 660 -7.12 -25.46 -5.83
C ASN A 660 -8.35 -24.83 -6.52
N GLU A 661 -8.17 -23.75 -7.28
CA GLU A 661 -9.26 -23.14 -8.05
C GLU A 661 -9.77 -24.03 -9.19
N ALA A 662 -8.89 -24.83 -9.81
CA ALA A 662 -9.28 -25.86 -10.77
C ALA A 662 -10.16 -26.93 -10.11
N ASN A 663 -9.76 -27.45 -8.94
CA ASN A 663 -10.55 -28.40 -8.15
C ASN A 663 -11.93 -27.85 -7.74
N ASN A 664 -12.05 -26.54 -7.52
CA ASN A 664 -13.30 -25.87 -7.19
C ASN A 664 -14.15 -25.50 -8.43
N HIS A 665 -13.69 -25.84 -9.64
CA HIS A 665 -14.32 -25.46 -10.92
C HIS A 665 -14.52 -23.94 -11.09
N SER A 666 -13.65 -23.13 -10.48
CA SER A 666 -13.71 -21.66 -10.53
C SER A 666 -13.13 -21.09 -11.82
N LEU A 667 -12.19 -21.80 -12.46
CA LEU A 667 -11.40 -21.28 -13.58
C LEU A 667 -12.22 -21.14 -14.88
N ARG A 668 -12.02 -20.03 -15.60
CA ARG A 668 -12.72 -19.74 -16.88
C ARG A 668 -12.13 -20.53 -18.06
N ASP A 669 -10.81 -20.68 -18.10
CA ASP A 669 -10.05 -21.50 -19.06
C ASP A 669 -8.96 -22.24 -18.28
N GLU A 670 -9.31 -23.44 -17.81
CA GLU A 670 -8.48 -24.23 -16.92
C GLU A 670 -7.17 -24.68 -17.58
N GLU A 671 -7.22 -25.15 -18.84
CA GLU A 671 -6.02 -25.63 -19.53
C GLU A 671 -5.00 -24.51 -19.74
N ALA A 672 -5.46 -23.33 -20.17
CA ALA A 672 -4.57 -22.19 -20.38
C ALA A 672 -3.96 -21.71 -19.04
N ALA A 673 -4.78 -21.57 -17.99
CA ALA A 673 -4.32 -21.13 -16.68
C ALA A 673 -3.32 -22.11 -16.06
N LEU A 674 -3.60 -23.42 -16.11
CA LEU A 674 -2.70 -24.43 -15.55
C LEU A 674 -1.40 -24.53 -16.36
N ARG A 675 -1.42 -24.40 -17.68
CA ARG A 675 -0.20 -24.40 -18.50
C ARG A 675 0.74 -23.25 -18.16
N GLU A 676 0.19 -22.07 -17.88
CA GLU A 676 0.98 -20.91 -17.47
C GLU A 676 1.47 -21.02 -16.01
N ALA A 677 0.65 -21.59 -15.12
CA ALA A 677 0.96 -21.68 -13.70
C ALA A 677 1.94 -22.82 -13.33
N LEU A 678 1.83 -23.98 -13.99
CA LEU A 678 2.52 -25.22 -13.66
C LEU A 678 3.86 -25.33 -14.40
N GLN A 679 4.78 -24.42 -14.11
CA GLN A 679 6.10 -24.36 -14.74
C GLN A 679 7.23 -24.53 -13.73
N LEU A 680 8.39 -25.02 -14.19
CA LEU A 680 9.57 -25.16 -13.33
C LEU A 680 10.17 -23.77 -13.14
N ARG A 681 10.30 -23.35 -11.89
CA ARG A 681 10.78 -22.01 -11.54
C ARG A 681 12.27 -22.09 -11.26
N VAL A 682 13.08 -21.45 -12.08
CA VAL A 682 14.54 -21.49 -11.99
C VAL A 682 15.08 -20.11 -11.58
N PRO A 683 15.36 -19.87 -10.29
CA PRO A 683 16.07 -18.68 -9.83
C PRO A 683 17.42 -18.52 -10.56
N CYS A 684 17.59 -17.41 -11.26
CA CYS A 684 18.73 -17.16 -12.15
C CYS A 684 19.43 -15.81 -11.89
N GLY A 685 19.03 -15.06 -10.86
CA GLY A 685 19.78 -13.89 -10.39
C GLY A 685 19.07 -13.12 -9.28
N GLN A 686 19.83 -12.46 -8.41
CA GLN A 686 19.33 -11.56 -7.36
C GLN A 686 19.99 -10.19 -7.48
N PHE A 687 19.28 -9.23 -8.05
CA PHE A 687 19.83 -7.90 -8.32
C PHE A 687 19.29 -6.89 -7.32
N SER A 688 20.16 -6.15 -6.64
CA SER A 688 19.73 -5.10 -5.70
C SER A 688 18.92 -4.04 -6.43
N TYR A 689 17.70 -3.78 -5.95
CA TYR A 689 16.86 -2.69 -6.46
C TYR A 689 17.55 -1.33 -6.32
N ALA A 690 18.40 -1.19 -5.30
CA ALA A 690 19.15 0.03 -5.02
C ALA A 690 20.19 0.38 -6.10
N ASN A 691 20.57 -0.57 -6.98
CA ASN A 691 21.59 -0.35 -8.01
C ASN A 691 21.02 0.31 -9.28
N ILE A 692 20.48 1.51 -9.11
CA ILE A 692 20.04 2.38 -10.20
C ILE A 692 21.08 3.46 -10.49
N SER A 693 21.21 3.85 -11.75
CA SER A 693 22.18 4.87 -12.18
C SER A 693 21.58 5.90 -13.14
N PRO A 694 20.45 6.57 -12.76
CA PRO A 694 19.94 7.68 -13.56
C PRO A 694 20.95 8.82 -13.61
N THR A 695 20.89 9.64 -14.66
CA THR A 695 21.83 10.75 -14.83
C THR A 695 21.66 11.79 -13.72
N ARG A 696 20.40 12.12 -13.37
CA ARG A 696 20.05 12.96 -12.21
C ARG A 696 18.74 12.49 -11.58
N ILE A 697 18.61 12.77 -10.29
CA ILE A 697 17.42 12.51 -9.49
C ILE A 697 16.84 13.83 -9.00
N LEU A 698 15.61 14.10 -9.43
CA LEU A 698 14.81 15.25 -9.03
C LEU A 698 13.50 14.73 -8.44
N GLY A 699 12.84 15.48 -7.58
CA GLY A 699 11.60 14.98 -7.02
C GLY A 699 10.85 15.93 -6.11
N VAL A 700 9.63 15.56 -5.78
CA VAL A 700 8.76 16.29 -4.86
C VAL A 700 8.26 15.34 -3.78
N SER A 701 8.18 15.81 -2.54
CA SER A 701 7.58 15.02 -1.45
C SER A 701 6.91 15.91 -0.41
N GLY A 702 5.99 15.35 0.37
CA GLY A 702 5.26 16.07 1.42
C GLY A 702 6.04 16.18 2.72
N THR A 703 7.01 15.28 2.92
CA THR A 703 7.56 14.95 4.24
C THR A 703 9.07 14.80 4.25
N VAL A 704 9.79 15.52 3.37
CA VAL A 704 11.26 15.53 3.35
C VAL A 704 11.86 15.89 4.71
N GLU A 705 11.22 16.78 5.48
CA GLU A 705 11.63 17.15 6.84
C GLU A 705 11.36 16.07 7.91
N ALA A 706 10.59 15.04 7.59
CA ALA A 706 10.32 13.92 8.48
C ALA A 706 11.40 12.82 8.41
N LEU A 707 12.28 12.87 7.39
CA LEU A 707 13.36 11.92 7.21
C LEU A 707 14.38 11.99 8.35
N GLY A 708 14.76 10.82 8.86
CA GLY A 708 15.81 10.67 9.86
C GLY A 708 17.22 10.68 9.26
N LYS A 709 18.21 10.51 10.14
CA LYS A 709 19.63 10.54 9.77
C LYS A 709 19.99 9.43 8.77
N TYR A 710 19.47 8.23 9.00
CA TYR A 710 19.73 7.07 8.14
C TYR A 710 19.17 7.27 6.74
N GLU A 711 17.92 7.70 6.63
CA GLU A 711 17.29 8.00 5.33
C GLU A 711 18.12 9.00 4.53
N TRP A 712 18.60 10.05 5.19
CA TRP A 712 19.48 11.02 4.55
C TRP A 712 20.85 10.47 4.16
N GLN A 713 21.43 9.56 4.94
CA GLN A 713 22.67 8.86 4.56
C GLN A 713 22.47 8.04 3.28
N VAL A 714 21.33 7.36 3.15
CA VAL A 714 20.96 6.63 1.93
C VAL A 714 20.77 7.59 0.75
N MET A 715 20.08 8.72 0.93
CA MET A 715 19.90 9.74 -0.11
C MET A 715 21.24 10.32 -0.60
N ASN A 716 22.18 10.55 0.32
CA ASN A 716 23.53 10.99 -0.02
C ASN A 716 24.27 9.98 -0.91
N ARG A 717 24.02 8.66 -0.78
CA ARG A 717 24.59 7.62 -1.67
C ARG A 717 24.10 7.77 -3.12
N TYR A 718 22.92 8.35 -3.32
CA TYR A 718 22.39 8.72 -4.65
C TYR A 718 22.78 10.15 -5.09
N GLY A 719 23.67 10.81 -4.35
CA GLY A 719 24.11 12.17 -4.62
C GLY A 719 23.06 13.25 -4.34
N ILE A 720 22.06 12.97 -3.50
CA ILE A 720 21.06 13.96 -3.09
C ILE A 720 21.54 14.62 -1.79
N GLU A 721 22.18 15.78 -1.94
CA GLU A 721 22.82 16.49 -0.82
C GLU A 721 22.03 17.74 -0.38
N SER A 722 20.91 18.05 -1.02
CA SER A 722 20.13 19.24 -0.68
C SER A 722 18.65 19.10 -1.02
N TYR A 723 17.85 19.86 -0.28
CA TYR A 723 16.43 20.01 -0.56
C TYR A 723 15.96 21.44 -0.32
N SER A 724 14.81 21.78 -0.88
CA SER A 724 14.12 23.03 -0.62
C SER A 724 12.71 22.78 -0.11
N ILE A 725 12.14 23.74 0.61
CA ILE A 725 10.78 23.70 1.14
C ILE A 725 10.02 24.85 0.50
N MET A 726 8.93 24.52 -0.19
CA MET A 726 8.00 25.50 -0.74
C MET A 726 6.89 25.78 0.28
N PRO A 727 6.57 27.05 0.59
CA PRO A 727 5.41 27.37 1.43
C PRO A 727 4.10 26.96 0.76
N SER A 728 3.04 26.85 1.57
CA SER A 728 1.68 26.52 1.09
C SER A 728 1.06 27.71 0.35
N VAL A 729 0.32 27.45 -0.75
CA VAL A 729 -0.51 28.47 -1.41
C VAL A 729 -1.61 28.99 -0.50
N TYR A 730 -2.01 28.21 0.49
CA TYR A 730 -3.20 28.45 1.29
C TYR A 730 -2.93 29.10 2.64
N GLY A 731 -1.75 29.67 2.83
CA GLY A 731 -1.36 30.36 4.06
C GLY A 731 -0.93 29.43 5.21
N ALA A 732 -0.95 29.97 6.43
CA ALA A 732 -0.53 29.24 7.63
C ALA A 732 -1.62 28.24 8.06
N SER A 733 -1.19 27.05 8.50
CA SER A 733 -2.10 26.04 9.04
C SER A 733 -2.47 26.37 10.49
N ASN A 734 -3.75 26.22 10.84
CA ASN A 734 -4.22 26.25 12.23
C ASN A 734 -4.01 24.90 12.97
N PHE A 735 -3.49 23.88 12.27
CA PHE A 735 -3.16 22.59 12.87
C PHE A 735 -1.91 22.68 13.74
N ARG A 736 -2.02 22.21 14.98
CA ARG A 736 -0.89 21.97 15.87
C ARG A 736 -0.57 20.49 15.89
N PHE A 737 0.67 20.16 15.55
CA PHE A 737 1.18 18.79 15.66
C PHE A 737 1.12 18.30 17.11
N LEU A 738 1.01 16.99 17.33
CA LEU A 738 0.91 16.39 18.68
C LEU A 738 2.05 16.80 19.64
N ASN A 739 3.20 17.20 19.11
CA ASN A 739 4.34 17.71 19.88
C ASN A 739 4.21 19.19 20.33
N GLN A 740 3.14 19.90 19.96
CA GLN A 740 2.87 21.30 20.32
C GLN A 740 1.84 21.41 21.46
N ALA A 741 1.81 22.53 22.18
CA ALA A 741 0.92 22.70 23.33
C ALA A 741 -0.56 22.88 22.90
N GLY A 742 -1.47 22.12 23.52
CA GLY A 742 -2.92 22.15 23.22
C GLY A 742 -3.35 21.27 22.05
N SER A 743 -2.52 20.31 21.66
CA SER A 743 -2.76 19.43 20.51
C SER A 743 -3.74 18.30 20.81
N SER A 744 -4.33 17.82 19.73
CA SER A 744 -5.36 16.80 19.59
C SER A 744 -5.12 15.49 20.38
N SER A 745 -6.19 14.80 20.77
CA SER A 745 -6.18 13.70 21.74
C SER A 745 -5.33 12.49 21.32
N ILE A 746 -4.50 12.01 22.24
CA ILE A 746 -3.93 10.67 22.24
C ILE A 746 -4.75 9.85 23.23
N VAL A 747 -5.28 8.71 22.78
CA VAL A 747 -6.03 7.77 23.59
C VAL A 747 -5.30 6.44 23.53
N ILE A 748 -4.92 5.91 24.69
CA ILE A 748 -4.39 4.56 24.82
C ILE A 748 -5.53 3.70 25.34
N SER A 749 -6.09 2.88 24.45
CA SER A 749 -7.27 2.07 24.73
C SER A 749 -6.86 0.66 25.14
N ARG A 750 -7.61 0.10 26.09
CA ARG A 750 -7.50 -1.31 26.48
C ARG A 750 -7.96 -2.21 25.34
N ALA A 751 -7.49 -3.46 25.32
CA ALA A 751 -7.80 -4.39 24.24
C ALA A 751 -9.32 -4.59 24.05
N SER A 752 -10.08 -4.72 25.14
CA SER A 752 -11.55 -4.87 25.09
C SER A 752 -12.28 -3.64 24.56
N ASP A 753 -11.67 -2.45 24.67
CA ASP A 753 -12.35 -1.17 24.47
C ASP A 753 -11.88 -0.46 23.20
N PHE A 754 -10.83 -0.95 22.54
CA PHE A 754 -10.20 -0.29 21.39
C PHE A 754 -11.21 0.05 20.27
N PHE A 755 -11.97 -0.93 19.77
CA PHE A 755 -12.98 -0.69 18.74
C PHE A 755 -14.16 0.16 19.24
N HIS A 756 -14.48 0.06 20.54
CA HIS A 756 -15.50 0.91 21.14
C HIS A 756 -15.07 2.38 21.17
N ASP A 757 -13.82 2.65 21.55
CA ASP A 757 -13.24 3.99 21.62
C ASP A 757 -13.14 4.66 20.25
N VAL A 758 -12.75 3.90 19.22
CA VAL A 758 -12.78 4.33 17.81
C VAL A 758 -14.21 4.71 17.40
N ALA A 759 -15.19 3.83 17.61
CA ALA A 759 -16.58 4.10 17.22
C ALA A 759 -17.20 5.26 18.01
N ARG A 760 -16.85 5.40 19.29
CA ARG A 760 -17.29 6.51 20.15
C ARG A 760 -16.77 7.84 19.62
N GLU A 761 -15.50 7.93 19.22
CA GLU A 761 -14.96 9.16 18.65
C GLU A 761 -15.59 9.46 17.28
N VAL A 762 -15.73 8.46 16.40
CA VAL A 762 -16.43 8.60 15.11
C VAL A 762 -17.84 9.18 15.32
N ASN A 763 -18.63 8.59 16.21
CA ASN A 763 -19.99 9.02 16.48
C ASN A 763 -20.05 10.43 17.10
N ALA A 764 -19.11 10.76 17.99
CA ALA A 764 -19.01 12.09 18.58
C ALA A 764 -18.77 13.17 17.51
N LYS A 765 -17.84 12.96 16.56
CA LYS A 765 -17.56 13.96 15.51
C LYS A 765 -18.64 14.01 14.44
N THR A 766 -19.19 12.88 14.03
CA THR A 766 -20.30 12.86 13.04
C THR A 766 -21.56 13.52 13.58
N SER A 767 -21.85 13.42 14.89
CA SER A 767 -22.96 14.15 15.53
C SER A 767 -22.82 15.68 15.43
N GLN A 768 -21.59 16.18 15.29
CA GLN A 768 -21.27 17.60 15.07
C GLN A 768 -21.40 18.01 13.60
N GLY A 769 -21.88 17.11 12.71
CA GLY A 769 -21.97 17.35 11.27
C GLY A 769 -20.68 17.10 10.50
N ARG A 770 -19.63 16.61 11.16
CA ARG A 770 -18.29 16.47 10.57
C ARG A 770 -18.12 15.17 9.81
N ALA A 771 -17.23 15.18 8.82
CA ALA A 771 -16.74 13.99 8.15
C ALA A 771 -15.60 13.36 8.99
N VAL A 772 -15.51 12.03 8.98
CA VAL A 772 -14.47 11.29 9.72
C VAL A 772 -13.77 10.29 8.81
N ILE A 773 -12.45 10.31 8.80
CA ILE A 773 -11.63 9.30 8.12
C ILE A 773 -10.83 8.53 9.18
N VAL A 774 -11.00 7.22 9.23
CA VAL A 774 -10.31 6.34 10.18
C VAL A 774 -9.29 5.50 9.42
N PHE A 775 -8.02 5.62 9.81
CA PHE A 775 -6.93 4.81 9.28
C PHE A 775 -6.61 3.69 10.26
N PHE A 776 -6.78 2.45 9.81
CA PHE A 776 -6.29 1.24 10.48
C PHE A 776 -4.93 0.84 9.92
N LYS A 777 -4.18 0.04 10.67
CA LYS A 777 -2.83 -0.39 10.28
C LYS A 777 -2.82 -1.11 8.94
N ASP A 778 -3.71 -2.07 8.76
CA ASP A 778 -3.81 -2.93 7.59
C ASP A 778 -5.25 -3.43 7.39
N SER A 779 -5.45 -4.19 6.32
CA SER A 779 -6.76 -4.74 5.94
C SER A 779 -7.28 -5.78 6.93
N GLY A 780 -6.40 -6.46 7.68
CA GLY A 780 -6.75 -7.43 8.72
C GLY A 780 -7.45 -6.75 9.90
N VAL A 781 -6.82 -5.74 10.50
CA VAL A 781 -7.42 -4.98 11.61
C VAL A 781 -8.72 -4.29 11.17
N LEU A 782 -8.80 -3.81 9.93
CA LEU A 782 -10.03 -3.25 9.37
C LEU A 782 -11.14 -4.30 9.21
N ALA A 783 -10.79 -5.55 8.88
CA ALA A 783 -11.75 -6.65 8.82
C ALA A 783 -12.26 -7.04 10.21
N GLU A 784 -11.36 -7.16 11.20
CA GLU A 784 -11.72 -7.38 12.61
C GLU A 784 -12.68 -6.29 13.13
N PHE A 785 -12.39 -5.02 12.82
CA PHE A 785 -13.30 -3.93 13.15
C PHE A 785 -14.65 -4.11 12.46
N GLY A 786 -14.67 -4.51 11.19
CA GLY A 786 -15.88 -4.79 10.41
C GLY A 786 -16.78 -5.88 11.00
N GLU A 787 -16.20 -6.84 11.71
CA GLU A 787 -16.92 -7.91 12.41
C GLU A 787 -17.38 -7.52 13.82
N SER A 788 -16.76 -6.50 14.40
CA SER A 788 -17.06 -6.02 15.75
C SER A 788 -18.50 -5.46 15.91
N PRO A 789 -19.10 -5.53 17.11
CA PRO A 789 -20.37 -4.86 17.40
C PRO A 789 -20.32 -3.35 17.16
N SER A 790 -19.18 -2.71 17.44
CA SER A 790 -18.96 -1.27 17.29
C SER A 790 -19.17 -0.76 15.87
N PHE A 791 -18.81 -1.56 14.85
CA PHE A 791 -18.99 -1.20 13.45
C PHE A 791 -20.46 -1.02 13.07
N LYS A 792 -21.37 -1.79 13.67
CA LYS A 792 -22.82 -1.68 13.42
C LYS A 792 -23.38 -0.32 13.85
N HIS A 793 -22.80 0.30 14.88
CA HIS A 793 -23.26 1.57 15.43
C HIS A 793 -22.80 2.80 14.64
N ILE A 794 -21.90 2.63 13.67
CA ILE A 794 -21.44 3.73 12.81
C ILE A 794 -22.40 3.88 11.61
N LEU A 795 -23.00 5.06 11.50
CA LEU A 795 -23.88 5.43 10.39
C LEU A 795 -23.08 6.03 9.21
N SER A 796 -23.64 5.95 8.00
CA SER A 796 -23.08 6.58 6.79
C SER A 796 -21.58 6.26 6.56
N LYS A 797 -21.22 4.98 6.68
CA LYS A 797 -19.84 4.49 6.51
C LYS A 797 -19.59 3.94 5.11
N CYS A 798 -18.39 4.20 4.60
CA CYS A 798 -17.81 3.54 3.44
C CYS A 798 -16.46 2.94 3.83
N VAL A 799 -16.08 1.84 3.18
CA VAL A 799 -14.81 1.16 3.43
C VAL A 799 -13.96 1.26 2.17
N LEU A 800 -12.77 1.86 2.27
CA LEU A 800 -11.80 1.96 1.20
C LEU A 800 -10.77 0.83 1.38
N ARG A 801 -10.78 -0.13 0.46
CA ARG A 801 -9.89 -1.30 0.45
C ARG A 801 -9.05 -1.34 -0.82
N GLU A 802 -7.92 -2.01 -0.72
CA GLU A 802 -6.98 -2.29 -1.79
C GLU A 802 -7.62 -3.12 -2.91
N SER A 803 -8.56 -4.00 -2.55
CA SER A 803 -9.28 -4.90 -3.44
C SER A 803 -10.37 -4.23 -4.28
N LEU A 804 -10.74 -2.98 -3.99
CA LEU A 804 -11.73 -2.25 -4.78
C LEU A 804 -11.17 -1.92 -6.17
N ASP A 805 -12.05 -1.88 -7.17
CA ASP A 805 -11.65 -1.42 -8.50
C ASP A 805 -11.36 0.10 -8.53
N HIS A 806 -10.83 0.60 -9.64
CA HIS A 806 -10.44 1.99 -9.79
C HIS A 806 -11.61 2.96 -9.61
N ASP A 807 -12.78 2.66 -10.16
CA ASP A 807 -13.94 3.56 -10.15
C ASP A 807 -14.61 3.58 -8.78
N GLU A 808 -14.65 2.42 -8.10
CA GLU A 808 -15.12 2.31 -6.72
C GLU A 808 -14.20 3.05 -5.74
N LYS A 809 -12.88 2.94 -5.90
CA LYS A 809 -11.91 3.72 -5.10
C LYS A 809 -12.14 5.21 -5.28
N ASP A 810 -12.20 5.68 -6.52
CA ASP A 810 -12.43 7.09 -6.85
C ASP A 810 -13.72 7.61 -6.21
N TYR A 811 -14.79 6.84 -6.25
CA TYR A 811 -16.06 7.19 -5.61
C TYR A 811 -15.92 7.37 -4.09
N VAL A 812 -15.34 6.37 -3.40
CA VAL A 812 -15.19 6.42 -1.95
C VAL A 812 -14.31 7.60 -1.53
N ILE A 813 -13.22 7.86 -2.27
CA ILE A 813 -12.29 8.98 -2.02
C ILE A 813 -13.02 10.32 -2.18
N LYS A 814 -13.76 10.51 -3.27
CA LYS A 814 -14.54 11.74 -3.53
C LYS A 814 -15.64 11.96 -2.48
N LYS A 815 -16.26 10.88 -2.00
CA LYS A 815 -17.31 10.95 -0.98
C LYS A 815 -16.78 11.24 0.43
N ALA A 816 -15.55 10.83 0.74
CA ALA A 816 -15.00 10.81 2.10
C ALA A 816 -15.05 12.15 2.85
N ALA A 817 -14.93 13.27 2.13
CA ALA A 817 -14.94 14.62 2.69
C ALA A 817 -16.33 15.29 2.61
N THR A 818 -17.40 14.49 2.65
CA THR A 818 -18.79 14.98 2.69
C THR A 818 -19.29 15.01 4.14
N GLY A 819 -20.11 15.99 4.52
CA GLY A 819 -20.65 16.11 5.88
C GLY A 819 -21.30 14.82 6.40
N ARG A 820 -20.99 14.45 7.65
CA ARG A 820 -21.39 13.20 8.33
C ARG A 820 -20.92 11.89 7.67
N GLN A 821 -20.09 11.93 6.63
CA GLN A 821 -19.53 10.73 6.03
C GLN A 821 -18.47 10.13 6.96
N VAL A 822 -18.48 8.80 7.07
CA VAL A 822 -17.39 8.04 7.69
C VAL A 822 -16.67 7.23 6.61
N THR A 823 -15.36 7.36 6.51
CA THR A 823 -14.53 6.54 5.63
C THR A 823 -13.55 5.75 6.47
N LEU A 824 -13.66 4.43 6.40
CA LEU A 824 -12.79 3.49 7.07
C LEU A 824 -11.79 2.97 6.04
N THR A 825 -10.50 3.09 6.33
CA THR A 825 -9.45 2.79 5.37
C THR A 825 -8.20 2.27 6.07
N THR A 826 -7.25 1.75 5.31
CA THR A 826 -5.95 1.32 5.80
C THR A 826 -4.90 2.43 5.67
N ALA A 827 -3.77 2.28 6.37
CA ALA A 827 -2.64 3.21 6.41
C ALA A 827 -2.15 3.63 5.03
N ILE A 828 -2.28 2.74 4.04
CA ILE A 828 -1.72 2.96 2.71
C ILE A 828 -2.40 4.09 1.94
N PHE A 829 -3.72 4.25 2.12
CA PHE A 829 -4.47 5.38 1.56
C PHE A 829 -4.18 6.69 2.31
N GLY A 830 -3.38 6.64 3.39
CA GLY A 830 -2.80 7.81 4.04
C GLY A 830 -1.78 8.54 3.16
N ARG A 831 -1.30 7.88 2.10
CA ARG A 831 -0.31 8.37 1.13
C ARG A 831 -0.97 8.62 -0.23
N GLY A 832 -0.53 9.65 -0.96
CA GLY A 832 -0.98 9.99 -2.34
C GLY A 832 -2.49 10.21 -2.63
N THR A 833 -3.39 9.96 -1.67
CA THR A 833 -4.84 9.99 -1.85
C THR A 833 -5.45 11.30 -1.37
N ASP A 834 -6.21 11.96 -2.24
CA ASP A 834 -6.69 13.31 -2.00
C ASP A 834 -8.17 13.36 -1.63
N PHE A 835 -8.46 13.59 -0.34
CA PHE A 835 -9.82 13.77 0.17
C PHE A 835 -10.21 15.26 0.10
N TYR A 836 -10.83 15.65 -1.00
CA TYR A 836 -11.19 17.05 -1.28
C TYR A 836 -12.50 17.46 -0.58
N CYS A 837 -12.41 18.43 0.33
CA CYS A 837 -13.58 19.06 0.95
C CYS A 837 -13.95 20.35 0.20
N ASN A 838 -15.10 20.37 -0.47
CA ASN A 838 -15.67 21.57 -1.09
C ASN A 838 -16.85 22.17 -0.30
N ASP A 839 -17.18 21.59 0.85
CA ASP A 839 -18.38 21.94 1.61
C ASP A 839 -18.09 23.01 2.69
N SER A 840 -18.52 24.24 2.44
CA SER A 840 -18.37 25.36 3.39
C SER A 840 -19.09 25.14 4.72
N LYS A 841 -20.15 24.33 4.77
CA LYS A 841 -20.84 23.98 6.02
C LYS A 841 -20.04 22.97 6.83
N LEU A 842 -19.42 21.99 6.16
CA LEU A 842 -18.49 21.06 6.80
C LEU A 842 -17.30 21.83 7.39
N GLU A 843 -16.76 22.81 6.66
CA GLU A 843 -15.71 23.69 7.18
C GLU A 843 -16.13 24.47 8.42
N ALA A 844 -17.33 25.05 8.41
CA ALA A 844 -17.89 25.74 9.56
C ALA A 844 -18.10 24.80 10.77
N ALA A 845 -18.39 23.52 10.52
CA ALA A 845 -18.49 22.47 11.54
C ALA A 845 -17.13 21.95 12.04
N GLY A 846 -16.02 22.46 11.51
CA GLY A 846 -14.66 22.09 11.90
C GLY A 846 -13.92 21.18 10.91
N GLY A 847 -14.48 20.94 9.72
CA GLY A 847 -13.84 20.17 8.65
C GLY A 847 -13.75 18.67 8.92
N VAL A 848 -12.97 17.98 8.09
CA VAL A 848 -12.68 16.54 8.21
C VAL A 848 -11.87 16.25 9.48
N HIS A 849 -12.33 15.29 10.28
CA HIS A 849 -11.59 14.73 11.40
C HIS A 849 -10.87 13.45 10.97
N VAL A 850 -9.59 13.31 11.27
CA VAL A 850 -8.82 12.09 11.00
C VAL A 850 -8.54 11.36 12.30
N ILE A 851 -8.87 10.07 12.34
CA ILE A 851 -8.50 9.16 13.43
C ILE A 851 -7.45 8.22 12.88
N GLN A 852 -6.29 8.17 13.51
CA GLN A 852 -5.30 7.12 13.27
C GLN A 852 -5.44 6.10 14.40
N ALA A 853 -5.82 4.87 14.05
CA ALA A 853 -6.10 3.79 14.98
C ALA A 853 -4.92 2.80 15.06
N PHE A 854 -3.68 3.29 15.00
CA PHE A 854 -2.47 2.48 15.12
C PHE A 854 -1.23 3.37 15.30
N PHE A 855 -0.15 2.80 15.82
CA PHE A 855 1.13 3.49 15.89
C PHE A 855 1.93 3.34 14.59
N SER A 856 2.14 4.44 13.85
CA SER A 856 3.04 4.44 12.68
C SER A 856 4.50 4.30 13.13
N THR A 857 5.19 3.32 12.57
CA THR A 857 6.64 3.13 12.77
C THR A 857 7.47 4.10 11.93
N ASP A 858 6.92 4.58 10.81
CA ASP A 858 7.49 5.65 10.00
C ASP A 858 6.86 7.00 10.36
N ARG A 859 7.72 8.00 10.61
CA ARG A 859 7.27 9.36 10.90
C ARG A 859 6.66 10.03 9.67
N SER A 860 7.17 9.74 8.47
CA SER A 860 6.64 10.30 7.22
C SER A 860 5.18 9.90 7.03
N GLU A 861 4.85 8.64 7.30
CA GLU A 861 3.48 8.13 7.24
C GLU A 861 2.53 8.87 8.17
N GLU A 862 2.88 9.01 9.44
CA GLU A 862 2.04 9.71 10.42
C GLU A 862 1.80 11.16 10.00
N VAL A 863 2.85 11.85 9.53
CA VAL A 863 2.74 13.24 9.04
C VAL A 863 1.85 13.32 7.80
N GLN A 864 1.92 12.33 6.90
CA GLN A 864 1.06 12.27 5.71
C GLN A 864 -0.41 12.02 6.09
N ILE A 865 -0.69 11.10 7.01
CA ILE A 865 -2.04 10.82 7.54
C ILE A 865 -2.61 12.06 8.22
N GLN A 866 -1.83 12.71 9.09
CA GLN A 866 -2.20 13.99 9.71
C GLN A 866 -2.51 15.06 8.64
N GLY A 867 -1.72 15.09 7.57
CA GLY A 867 -1.91 15.97 6.41
C GLY A 867 -3.22 15.75 5.64
N ARG A 868 -3.94 14.64 5.87
CA ARG A 868 -5.27 14.36 5.28
C ARG A 868 -6.42 15.07 6.01
N THR A 869 -6.19 15.60 7.22
CA THR A 869 -7.13 16.55 7.84
C THR A 869 -7.20 17.80 6.96
N ALA A 870 -8.38 18.11 6.41
CA ALA A 870 -8.69 19.10 5.35
C ALA A 870 -7.56 20.10 4.97
N ARG A 871 -7.15 20.08 3.69
CA ARG A 871 -6.08 20.91 3.11
C ARG A 871 -6.44 22.41 3.10
N GLN A 872 -5.56 23.27 2.62
CA GLN A 872 -5.94 24.64 2.23
C GLN A 872 -6.29 25.65 3.35
N GLY A 873 -5.56 25.67 4.47
CA GLY A 873 -5.79 26.66 5.56
C GLY A 873 -7.04 26.43 6.42
N LYS A 874 -7.79 25.35 6.14
CA LYS A 874 -9.04 24.93 6.80
C LYS A 874 -8.86 24.43 8.24
N SER A 875 -9.95 24.37 9.01
CA SER A 875 -9.97 23.87 10.40
C SER A 875 -9.72 22.36 10.43
N ARG A 876 -8.76 21.92 11.25
CA ARG A 876 -8.23 20.55 11.25
C ARG A 876 -8.22 19.97 12.65
N THR A 877 -8.62 18.71 12.78
CA THR A 877 -8.46 17.95 14.02
C THR A 877 -8.07 16.52 13.69
N TYR A 878 -7.13 15.99 14.44
CA TYR A 878 -6.60 14.64 14.33
C TYR A 878 -6.80 13.94 15.67
N SER A 879 -6.86 12.61 15.73
CA SER A 879 -6.78 11.87 16.97
C SER A 879 -5.95 10.61 16.75
N LEU A 880 -5.17 10.24 17.76
CA LEU A 880 -4.38 9.02 17.75
C LEU A 880 -4.96 8.08 18.82
N ILE A 881 -5.55 6.98 18.39
CA ILE A 881 -6.09 5.94 19.26
C ILE A 881 -5.18 4.72 19.11
N LEU A 882 -4.51 4.33 20.19
CA LEU A 882 -3.52 3.25 20.21
C LEU A 882 -4.02 2.09 21.04
N HIS A 883 -3.77 0.88 20.56
CA HIS A 883 -4.07 -0.34 21.30
C HIS A 883 -3.00 -0.59 22.37
N GLU A 884 -3.37 -0.98 23.58
CA GLU A 884 -2.41 -1.19 24.69
C GLU A 884 -1.29 -2.18 24.35
N ALA A 885 -1.63 -3.30 23.70
CA ALA A 885 -0.64 -4.28 23.23
C ALA A 885 0.39 -3.69 22.23
N GLU A 886 0.06 -2.62 21.49
CA GLU A 886 1.06 -1.93 20.65
C GLU A 886 2.05 -1.15 21.51
N ILE A 887 1.59 -0.54 22.61
CA ILE A 887 2.44 0.21 23.56
C ILE A 887 3.38 -0.73 24.31
N GLU A 888 2.88 -1.88 24.75
CA GLU A 888 3.68 -2.91 25.41
C GLU A 888 4.79 -3.45 24.49
N LYS A 889 4.47 -3.68 23.21
CA LYS A 889 5.46 -4.06 22.18
C LYS A 889 6.55 -3.00 21.97
N LEU A 890 6.30 -1.74 22.30
CA LEU A 890 7.30 -0.67 22.28
C LEU A 890 8.20 -0.65 23.52
N GLY A 891 7.94 -1.51 24.52
CA GLY A 891 8.65 -1.54 25.80
C GLY A 891 8.36 -0.33 26.68
N LEU A 892 7.17 0.29 26.54
CA LEU A 892 6.74 1.44 27.32
C LEU A 892 5.76 1.00 28.42
N ASN A 893 5.94 1.52 29.64
CA ASN A 893 5.00 1.29 30.74
C ASN A 893 3.71 2.11 30.51
N LEU A 894 2.57 1.43 30.55
CA LEU A 894 1.27 2.01 30.20
C LEU A 894 0.78 3.04 31.24
N GLU A 895 0.94 2.74 32.53
CA GLU A 895 0.53 3.62 33.64
C GLU A 895 1.35 4.91 33.65
N ASP A 896 2.67 4.76 33.49
CA ASP A 896 3.59 5.88 33.38
C ASP A 896 3.22 6.77 32.21
N LEU A 897 2.97 6.19 31.02
CA LEU A 897 2.63 6.93 29.82
C LEU A 897 1.28 7.65 29.97
N GLN A 898 0.24 6.98 30.47
CA GLN A 898 -1.08 7.56 30.67
C GLN A 898 -1.09 8.71 31.70
N SER A 899 -0.20 8.67 32.70
CA SER A 899 -0.05 9.74 33.69
C SER A 899 0.58 11.04 33.14
N GLN A 900 1.23 10.96 31.98
CA GLN A 900 1.90 12.11 31.36
C GLN A 900 0.93 13.03 30.60
N SER A 901 1.34 14.29 30.41
CA SER A 901 0.65 15.19 29.47
C SER A 901 0.69 14.66 28.03
N PRO A 902 -0.30 14.95 27.17
CA PRO A 902 -0.33 14.47 25.77
C PRO A 902 0.95 14.79 24.97
N LYS A 903 1.55 15.95 25.21
CA LYS A 903 2.83 16.33 24.59
C LYS A 903 3.95 15.35 24.98
N LYS A 904 4.03 15.03 26.27
CA LYS A 904 5.07 14.13 26.81
C LYS A 904 4.83 12.68 26.40
N GLN A 905 3.56 12.25 26.34
CA GLN A 905 3.19 10.96 25.75
C GLN A 905 3.73 10.82 24.32
N TYR A 906 3.49 11.83 23.49
CA TYR A 906 3.97 11.82 22.12
C TYR A 906 5.51 11.86 22.02
N GLU A 907 6.19 12.61 22.90
CA GLU A 907 7.66 12.58 22.97
C GLU A 907 8.19 11.17 23.28
N CYS A 908 7.57 10.43 24.20
CA CYS A 908 7.94 9.04 24.49
C CYS A 908 7.70 8.12 23.28
N LEU A 909 6.58 8.27 22.59
CA LEU A 909 6.29 7.54 21.36
C LEU A 909 7.31 7.84 20.24
N LEU A 910 7.76 9.09 20.10
CA LEU A 910 8.82 9.47 19.16
C LEU A 910 10.15 8.77 19.49
N GLN A 911 10.53 8.71 20.77
CA GLN A 911 11.74 8.02 21.20
C GLN A 911 11.66 6.51 20.94
N ALA A 912 10.51 5.89 21.18
CA ALA A 912 10.28 4.49 20.83
C ALA A 912 10.39 4.26 19.32
N ARG A 913 9.84 5.18 18.50
CA ARG A 913 9.98 5.15 17.03
C ARG A 913 11.44 5.19 16.59
N GLU A 914 12.24 6.10 17.15
CA GLU A 914 13.66 6.21 16.81
C GLU A 914 14.43 4.91 17.13
N LYS A 915 14.17 4.30 18.30
CA LYS A 915 14.77 3.00 18.66
C LYS A 915 14.39 1.89 17.69
N LEU A 916 13.11 1.80 17.30
CA LEU A 916 12.66 0.83 16.28
C LEU A 916 13.29 1.10 14.92
N SER A 917 13.37 2.37 14.52
CA SER A 917 13.99 2.75 13.25
C SER A 917 15.45 2.33 13.22
N HIS A 918 16.22 2.55 14.30
CA HIS A 918 17.61 2.09 14.37
C HIS A 918 17.75 0.58 14.15
N LYS A 919 16.98 -0.25 14.85
CA LYS A 919 16.98 -1.71 14.65
C LYS A 919 16.65 -2.08 13.20
N ARG A 920 15.67 -1.41 12.60
CA ARG A 920 15.29 -1.62 11.20
C ARG A 920 16.42 -1.23 10.24
N CYS A 921 17.08 -0.09 10.47
CA CYS A 921 18.20 0.37 9.66
C CYS A 921 19.38 -0.60 9.73
N ASP A 922 19.71 -1.13 10.91
CA ASP A 922 20.76 -2.12 11.08
C ASP A 922 20.44 -3.41 10.29
N ALA A 923 19.18 -3.86 10.33
CA ALA A 923 18.72 -5.00 9.54
C ALA A 923 18.76 -4.72 8.03
N ILE A 924 18.41 -3.50 7.59
CA ILE A 924 18.50 -3.08 6.18
C ILE A 924 19.97 -3.05 5.73
N GLU A 925 20.87 -2.48 6.51
CA GLU A 925 22.30 -2.46 6.19
C GLU A 925 22.91 -3.86 6.24
N GLN A 926 22.47 -4.73 7.14
CA GLN A 926 22.85 -6.13 7.13
C GLN A 926 22.33 -6.84 5.88
N ASN A 927 21.05 -6.69 5.52
CA ASN A 927 20.49 -7.26 4.29
C ASN A 927 21.20 -6.72 3.05
N LEU A 928 21.48 -5.42 3.04
CA LEU A 928 22.25 -4.78 1.99
C LEU A 928 23.67 -5.34 1.97
N ALA A 929 24.33 -5.54 3.11
CA ALA A 929 25.65 -6.17 3.21
C ALA A 929 25.60 -7.67 2.86
N GLU A 930 24.53 -8.41 3.13
CA GLU A 930 24.41 -9.78 2.65
C GLU A 930 24.26 -9.79 1.12
N ALA A 931 23.47 -8.85 0.59
CA ALA A 931 23.33 -8.62 -0.84
C ALA A 931 24.59 -8.02 -1.50
N THR A 932 25.43 -7.25 -0.78
CA THR A 932 26.53 -6.43 -1.33
C THR A 932 27.92 -6.71 -0.74
N ALA A 933 28.11 -7.14 0.50
CA ALA A 933 29.38 -7.59 1.09
C ALA A 933 29.87 -8.92 0.50
N LYS A 934 29.04 -9.57 -0.30
CA LYS A 934 29.48 -10.48 -1.35
C LYS A 934 29.86 -9.76 -2.67
N ALA A 935 30.31 -8.51 -2.61
CA ALA A 935 31.06 -7.83 -3.66
C ALA A 935 32.42 -8.50 -3.93
N GLY A 936 32.83 -9.44 -3.07
CA GLY A 936 33.85 -10.43 -3.37
C GLY A 936 33.36 -11.77 -3.96
N SER A 937 32.08 -12.18 -3.81
CA SER A 937 31.67 -13.58 -4.10
C SER A 937 30.26 -13.90 -4.64
N CYS A 938 29.18 -13.13 -4.43
CA CYS A 938 27.82 -13.49 -4.91
C CYS A 938 27.14 -12.38 -5.70
N CYS A 939 27.13 -11.12 -5.24
CA CYS A 939 26.69 -10.03 -6.12
C CYS A 939 27.67 -9.92 -7.32
N SER A 940 28.96 -10.17 -7.07
CA SER A 940 29.93 -10.37 -8.14
C SER A 940 29.58 -11.60 -9.00
N LEU A 941 29.02 -12.68 -8.43
CA LEU A 941 28.62 -13.90 -9.15
C LEU A 941 27.36 -13.71 -10.00
N ASP A 942 26.34 -12.99 -9.54
CA ASP A 942 25.15 -12.61 -10.32
C ASP A 942 25.57 -11.85 -11.58
N TYR A 943 26.37 -10.79 -11.41
CA TYR A 943 26.89 -10.01 -12.54
C TYR A 943 27.86 -10.81 -13.40
N GLN A 944 28.74 -11.63 -12.82
CA GLN A 944 29.66 -12.48 -13.57
C GLN A 944 28.98 -13.61 -14.33
N TYR A 945 27.92 -14.19 -13.78
CA TYR A 945 27.07 -15.17 -14.45
C TYR A 945 26.38 -14.52 -15.63
N PHE A 946 25.78 -13.35 -15.40
CA PHE A 946 25.12 -12.59 -16.44
C PHE A 946 26.10 -12.15 -17.55
N ASP A 947 27.30 -11.69 -17.19
CA ASP A 947 28.35 -11.35 -18.14
C ASP A 947 28.83 -12.58 -18.93
N ALA A 948 28.94 -13.75 -18.29
CA ALA A 948 29.28 -15.00 -18.98
C ALA A 948 28.18 -15.44 -19.97
N LEU A 949 26.90 -15.26 -19.62
CA LEU A 949 25.77 -15.47 -20.54
C LEU A 949 25.83 -14.52 -21.74
N LEU A 950 26.05 -13.21 -21.49
CA LEU A 950 26.15 -12.19 -22.54
C LEU A 950 27.36 -12.42 -23.46
N ALA A 951 28.47 -12.93 -22.91
CA ALA A 951 29.65 -13.33 -23.65
C ALA A 951 29.48 -14.65 -24.41
N SER A 952 28.36 -15.36 -24.23
CA SER A 952 28.10 -16.70 -24.79
C SER A 952 29.12 -17.77 -24.33
N SER A 953 29.67 -17.61 -23.12
CA SER A 953 30.63 -18.54 -22.51
C SER A 953 29.91 -19.69 -21.77
N THR A 954 29.31 -20.64 -22.50
CA THR A 954 28.41 -21.69 -21.94
C THR A 954 29.02 -22.47 -20.76
N ARG A 955 30.30 -22.86 -20.84
CA ARG A 955 30.97 -23.63 -19.77
C ARG A 955 31.12 -22.81 -18.49
N GLU A 956 31.53 -21.55 -18.63
CA GLU A 956 31.69 -20.63 -17.51
C GLU A 956 30.32 -20.27 -16.90
N ALA A 957 29.34 -19.99 -17.76
CA ALA A 957 27.97 -19.72 -17.33
C ALA A 957 27.37 -20.89 -16.54
N LYS A 958 27.59 -22.15 -16.96
CA LYS A 958 27.11 -23.34 -16.24
C LYS A 958 27.70 -23.44 -14.83
N ILE A 959 29.02 -23.29 -14.69
CA ILE A 959 29.70 -23.36 -13.38
C ILE A 959 29.22 -22.26 -12.44
N LYS A 960 29.10 -21.03 -12.97
CA LYS A 960 28.62 -19.88 -12.19
C LYS A 960 27.16 -20.02 -11.81
N PHE A 961 26.32 -20.53 -12.71
CA PHE A 961 24.90 -20.80 -12.43
C PHE A 961 24.72 -21.84 -11.34
N GLU A 962 25.43 -22.97 -11.37
CA GLU A 962 25.33 -23.99 -10.33
C GLU A 962 25.71 -23.44 -8.95
N THR A 963 26.80 -22.66 -8.91
CA THR A 963 27.26 -22.00 -7.68
C THR A 963 26.23 -20.99 -7.20
N LEU A 964 25.70 -20.15 -8.09
CA LEU A 964 24.68 -19.14 -7.77
C LEU A 964 23.41 -19.80 -7.24
N TYR A 965 22.90 -20.79 -7.94
CA TYR A 965 21.66 -21.47 -7.61
C TYR A 965 21.72 -22.12 -6.22
N LYS A 966 22.82 -22.83 -5.90
CA LYS A 966 23.03 -23.41 -4.56
C LYS A 966 22.99 -22.35 -3.48
N HIS A 967 23.67 -21.21 -3.68
CA HIS A 967 23.65 -20.10 -2.73
C HIS A 967 22.26 -19.50 -2.54
N VAL A 968 21.51 -19.27 -3.62
CA VAL A 968 20.15 -18.71 -3.58
C VAL A 968 19.22 -19.66 -2.82
N ARG A 969 19.28 -20.98 -3.10
CA ARG A 969 18.45 -21.98 -2.44
C ARG A 969 18.81 -22.16 -0.96
N GLU A 970 20.09 -22.17 -0.61
CA GLU A 970 20.52 -22.21 0.79
C GLU A 970 20.11 -20.94 1.57
N ALA A 971 20.22 -19.77 0.94
CA ALA A 971 19.78 -18.51 1.55
C ALA A 971 18.25 -18.52 1.77
N GLY A 972 17.48 -19.00 0.79
CA GLY A 972 16.04 -19.19 0.92
C GLY A 972 15.68 -20.18 2.04
N ALA A 973 16.37 -21.32 2.12
CA ALA A 973 16.17 -22.30 3.19
C ALA A 973 16.49 -21.73 4.59
N ARG A 974 17.57 -20.96 4.73
CA ARG A 974 17.91 -20.26 5.98
C ARG A 974 16.85 -19.21 6.35
N ALA A 975 16.36 -18.44 5.38
CA ALA A 975 15.32 -17.44 5.60
C ALA A 975 13.96 -18.08 5.99
N ALA A 976 13.58 -19.19 5.34
CA ALA A 976 12.38 -19.94 5.70
C ALA A 976 12.46 -20.53 7.11
N ARG A 977 13.64 -21.03 7.53
CA ARG A 977 13.89 -21.50 8.90
C ARG A 977 13.74 -20.38 9.94
N ARG A 978 14.21 -19.16 9.63
CA ARG A 978 14.01 -17.97 10.48
C ARG A 978 12.54 -17.56 10.66
N LEU A 979 11.67 -17.89 9.70
CA LEU A 979 10.24 -17.53 9.72
C LEU A 979 9.38 -18.52 10.53
N LYS A 980 9.88 -19.71 10.86
CA LYS A 980 9.13 -20.68 11.67
C LYS A 980 9.09 -20.21 13.14
N LYS A 981 7.93 -19.74 13.57
CA LYS A 981 7.69 -19.17 14.90
C LYS A 981 7.54 -20.29 15.94
N CYS A 982 8.28 -20.21 17.04
CA CYS A 982 8.14 -21.09 18.20
C CYS A 982 7.58 -20.25 19.35
N ARG A 983 6.35 -20.54 19.78
CA ARG A 983 5.72 -19.90 20.94
C ARG A 983 5.71 -20.91 22.08
N MET A 984 6.66 -20.74 22.99
CA MET A 984 6.94 -21.68 24.07
C MET A 984 6.51 -21.12 25.42
N ILE A 985 5.85 -21.95 26.24
CA ILE A 985 5.58 -21.64 27.64
C ILE A 985 6.44 -22.50 28.55
N CYS A 986 7.21 -21.88 29.44
CA CYS A 986 7.92 -22.55 30.53
C CYS A 986 7.08 -22.46 31.81
N LEU A 987 6.45 -23.55 32.21
CA LEU A 987 5.81 -23.72 33.52
C LEU A 987 6.89 -24.18 34.50
N SER A 988 7.10 -23.44 35.59
CA SER A 988 8.11 -23.79 36.58
C SER A 988 7.56 -23.65 37.99
N ASP A 989 7.76 -24.68 38.79
CA ASP A 989 7.53 -24.66 40.23
C ASP A 989 8.40 -23.57 40.87
N ALA A 990 7.80 -22.71 41.71
CA ALA A 990 8.43 -21.59 42.40
C ALA A 990 8.38 -21.71 43.94
N THR A 991 8.30 -22.92 44.47
CA THR A 991 8.37 -23.25 45.89
C THR A 991 9.80 -23.16 46.43
N GLY A 992 9.96 -23.36 47.75
CA GLY A 992 11.26 -23.19 48.42
C GLY A 992 12.38 -24.10 47.89
N SER A 993 12.08 -25.34 47.50
CA SER A 993 13.05 -26.32 46.98
C SER A 993 13.59 -25.94 45.59
N MET A 994 12.81 -25.18 44.81
CA MET A 994 13.12 -24.79 43.44
C MET A 994 14.05 -23.57 43.32
N GLY A 995 14.52 -23.03 44.45
CA GLY A 995 15.41 -21.85 44.49
C GLY A 995 16.68 -21.98 43.64
N GLY A 996 17.23 -23.20 43.50
CA GLY A 996 18.39 -23.47 42.65
C GLY A 996 18.10 -23.32 41.15
N ILE A 997 16.94 -23.78 40.68
CA ILE A 997 16.51 -23.68 39.28
C ILE A 997 16.25 -22.23 38.89
N TRP A 998 15.49 -21.51 39.72
CA TRP A 998 15.26 -20.07 39.52
C TRP A 998 16.56 -19.26 39.61
N GLY A 999 17.49 -19.65 40.48
CA GLY A 999 18.84 -19.07 40.52
C GLY A 999 19.60 -19.24 39.21
N SER A 1000 19.56 -20.43 38.61
CA SER A 1000 20.18 -20.67 37.29
C SER A 1000 19.49 -19.89 36.18
N ALA A 1001 18.15 -19.87 36.15
CA ALA A 1001 17.39 -19.08 35.18
C ALA A 1001 17.77 -17.58 35.24
N ARG A 1002 17.87 -17.01 36.46
CA ARG A 1002 18.31 -15.60 36.65
C ARG A 1002 19.71 -15.34 36.06
N ASN A 1003 20.62 -16.29 36.15
CA ASN A 1003 21.99 -16.11 35.69
C ASN A 1003 22.15 -16.33 34.18
N HIS A 1004 21.27 -17.13 33.56
CA HIS A 1004 21.52 -17.68 32.23
C HIS A 1004 20.48 -17.32 31.17
N ILE A 1005 19.35 -16.67 31.50
CA ILE A 1005 18.28 -16.38 30.53
C ILE A 1005 18.74 -15.53 29.33
N GLN A 1006 19.66 -14.59 29.54
CA GLN A 1006 20.24 -13.80 28.45
C GLN A 1006 21.10 -14.65 27.51
N GLU A 1007 21.94 -15.51 28.08
CA GLU A 1007 22.80 -16.41 27.32
C GLU A 1007 21.98 -17.47 26.58
N MET A 1008 20.89 -17.96 27.19
CA MET A 1008 19.95 -18.90 26.56
C MET A 1008 19.37 -18.35 25.27
N LEU A 1009 18.75 -17.16 25.33
CA LEU A 1009 18.13 -16.53 24.16
C LEU A 1009 19.18 -16.16 23.10
N LYS A 1010 20.38 -15.74 23.55
CA LYS A 1010 21.50 -15.48 22.66
C LYS A 1010 21.95 -16.75 21.93
N ARG A 1011 22.08 -17.89 22.59
CA ARG A 1011 22.48 -19.15 21.95
C ARG A 1011 21.46 -19.62 20.92
N ILE A 1012 20.18 -19.43 21.18
CA ILE A 1012 19.10 -19.76 20.24
C ILE A 1012 19.23 -18.87 18.99
N ALA A 1013 19.36 -17.55 19.18
CA ALA A 1013 19.58 -16.61 18.07
C ALA A 1013 20.89 -16.90 17.30
N ASP A 1014 21.97 -17.24 17.99
CA ASP A 1014 23.29 -17.55 17.42
C ASP A 1014 23.29 -18.79 16.50
N ILE A 1015 22.33 -19.71 16.65
CA ILE A 1015 22.11 -20.89 15.80
C ILE A 1015 21.08 -20.60 14.68
N GLY A 1016 20.42 -19.44 14.73
CA GLY A 1016 19.39 -19.03 13.76
C GLY A 1016 17.95 -19.26 14.23
N GLY A 1017 17.73 -19.42 15.54
CA GLY A 1017 16.42 -19.56 16.18
C GLY A 1017 15.70 -18.24 16.46
N ASP A 1018 15.74 -17.27 15.54
CA ASP A 1018 15.21 -15.91 15.74
C ASP A 1018 13.67 -15.85 15.89
N GLY A 1019 12.98 -16.97 15.68
CA GLY A 1019 11.52 -17.10 15.75
C GLY A 1019 10.94 -17.45 17.13
N LEU A 1020 11.73 -17.44 18.20
CA LEU A 1020 11.27 -17.78 19.56
C LEU A 1020 10.54 -16.61 20.25
N GLU A 1021 9.31 -16.84 20.68
CA GLU A 1021 8.65 -16.08 21.75
C GLU A 1021 8.49 -16.99 22.97
N LEU A 1022 8.92 -16.50 24.13
CA LEU A 1022 8.86 -17.25 25.38
C LEU A 1022 7.92 -16.55 26.37
N MET A 1023 7.11 -17.34 27.06
CA MET A 1023 6.42 -16.94 28.27
C MET A 1023 6.88 -17.84 29.41
N TRP A 1024 7.11 -17.27 30.59
CA TRP A 1024 7.47 -18.01 31.78
C TRP A 1024 6.36 -17.88 32.81
N VAL A 1025 5.90 -19.01 33.35
CA VAL A 1025 4.85 -19.10 34.36
C VAL A 1025 5.45 -19.76 35.60
N ALA A 1026 5.35 -19.06 36.73
CA ALA A 1026 5.69 -19.55 38.05
C ALA A 1026 4.42 -20.07 38.72
N TYR A 1027 4.37 -21.35 39.07
CA TYR A 1027 3.27 -21.94 39.82
C TYR A 1027 3.72 -22.41 41.21
N ARG A 1028 2.79 -22.42 42.15
CA ARG A 1028 2.95 -22.84 43.55
C ARG A 1028 1.63 -23.44 44.07
N ASP A 1029 1.62 -23.86 45.31
CA ASP A 1029 0.46 -24.40 46.00
C ASP A 1029 -0.63 -23.31 46.24
N TYR A 1030 -1.89 -23.75 46.33
CA TYR A 1030 -3.07 -22.92 46.63
C TYR A 1030 -3.04 -22.28 48.02
N SER A 1031 -2.21 -22.78 48.94
CA SER A 1031 -2.00 -22.13 50.24
C SER A 1031 -1.19 -20.84 50.14
N ASP A 1032 -0.49 -20.62 49.02
CA ASP A 1032 0.30 -19.42 48.79
C ASP A 1032 -0.55 -18.22 48.32
N ALA A 1033 -0.12 -17.01 48.68
CA ALA A 1033 -0.85 -15.78 48.34
C ALA A 1033 -0.92 -15.52 46.82
N ARG A 1034 -0.02 -16.13 46.05
CA ARG A 1034 0.08 -16.05 44.59
C ARG A 1034 0.41 -17.44 44.03
N PRO A 1035 -0.61 -18.29 43.81
CA PRO A 1035 -0.41 -19.65 43.29
C PRO A 1035 0.05 -19.64 41.81
N LEU A 1036 -0.15 -18.54 41.10
CA LEU A 1036 0.29 -18.37 39.70
C LEU A 1036 0.80 -16.93 39.45
N GLU A 1037 1.98 -16.80 38.86
CA GLU A 1037 2.53 -15.54 38.34
C GLU A 1037 3.11 -15.80 36.94
N LYS A 1038 2.90 -14.90 35.97
CA LYS A 1038 3.38 -15.09 34.59
C LYS A 1038 4.04 -13.85 33.99
N SER A 1039 4.98 -14.05 33.09
CA SER A 1039 5.53 -12.99 32.25
C SER A 1039 4.59 -12.65 31.10
N THR A 1040 4.81 -11.52 30.42
CA THR A 1040 4.28 -11.33 29.07
C THR A 1040 5.05 -12.20 28.08
N TRP A 1041 4.46 -12.48 26.92
CA TRP A 1041 5.20 -13.03 25.78
C TRP A 1041 6.32 -12.08 25.37
N SER A 1042 7.54 -12.59 25.27
CA SER A 1042 8.68 -11.78 24.85
C SER A 1042 9.77 -12.61 24.19
N SER A 1043 10.43 -12.02 23.20
CA SER A 1043 11.73 -12.48 22.68
C SER A 1043 12.88 -11.60 23.19
N ASP A 1044 12.59 -10.52 23.91
CA ASP A 1044 13.58 -9.63 24.53
C ASP A 1044 14.07 -10.21 25.86
N PRO A 1045 15.39 -10.50 25.99
CA PRO A 1045 15.98 -10.98 27.23
C PRO A 1045 15.75 -10.07 28.43
N ALA A 1046 15.66 -8.75 28.23
CA ALA A 1046 15.49 -7.81 29.32
C ALA A 1046 14.12 -7.95 30.01
N VAL A 1047 13.07 -8.17 29.22
CA VAL A 1047 11.69 -8.35 29.73
C VAL A 1047 11.60 -9.64 30.54
N LEU A 1048 12.14 -10.74 30.01
CA LEU A 1048 12.11 -12.04 30.70
C LEU A 1048 13.01 -12.04 31.94
N GLN A 1049 14.20 -11.43 31.86
CA GLN A 1049 15.07 -11.24 33.01
C GLN A 1049 14.39 -10.46 34.13
N HIS A 1050 13.63 -9.42 33.80
CA HIS A 1050 12.89 -8.65 34.80
C HIS A 1050 11.87 -9.53 35.55
N PHE A 1051 11.11 -10.34 34.82
CA PHE A 1051 10.16 -11.27 35.42
C PHE A 1051 10.86 -12.31 36.30
N VAL A 1052 11.88 -13.01 35.79
CA VAL A 1052 12.60 -14.06 36.53
C VAL A 1052 13.29 -13.50 37.79
N ASN A 1053 13.75 -12.25 37.75
CA ASN A 1053 14.29 -11.56 38.93
C ASN A 1053 13.21 -11.19 39.96
N SER A 1054 11.96 -11.01 39.54
CA SER A 1054 10.85 -10.65 40.43
C SER A 1054 10.29 -11.85 41.22
N ILE A 1055 10.43 -13.06 40.69
CA ILE A 1055 9.94 -14.29 41.35
C ILE A 1055 10.76 -14.57 42.59
N GLN A 1056 10.09 -14.75 43.72
CA GLN A 1056 10.68 -15.22 44.97
C GLN A 1056 10.27 -16.68 45.21
N CYS A 1057 11.25 -17.52 45.51
CA CYS A 1057 11.02 -18.93 45.82
C CYS A 1057 10.71 -19.06 47.32
N GLY A 1058 9.56 -19.61 47.65
CA GLY A 1058 9.04 -19.77 49.01
C GLY A 1058 7.61 -20.30 48.97
N GLY A 1059 7.10 -20.77 50.10
CA GLY A 1059 5.80 -21.46 50.12
C GLY A 1059 5.91 -22.96 49.88
N GLY A 1060 4.89 -23.55 49.26
CA GLY A 1060 4.75 -24.99 49.00
C GLY A 1060 4.12 -25.74 50.16
N GLY A 1061 2.91 -25.36 50.57
CA GLY A 1061 2.29 -25.78 51.83
C GLY A 1061 2.31 -27.28 52.09
N ASP A 1062 1.65 -28.07 51.23
CA ASP A 1062 1.74 -29.53 51.18
C ASP A 1062 2.70 -30.01 50.08
N TYR A 1063 2.74 -31.32 49.81
CA TYR A 1063 3.68 -31.89 48.83
C TYR A 1063 3.20 -31.69 47.39
N GLU A 1064 1.89 -31.62 47.20
CA GLU A 1064 1.24 -31.39 45.91
C GLU A 1064 1.21 -29.89 45.55
N GLU A 1065 1.39 -29.58 44.26
CA GLU A 1065 1.46 -28.19 43.77
C GLU A 1065 0.36 -27.92 42.72
N ALA A 1066 0.05 -26.65 42.42
CA ALA A 1066 -1.03 -26.29 41.48
C ALA A 1066 -0.62 -26.43 39.99
N VAL A 1067 -0.15 -27.60 39.59
CA VAL A 1067 0.29 -27.89 38.21
C VAL A 1067 -0.89 -27.80 37.22
N GLU A 1068 -2.07 -28.27 37.62
CA GLU A 1068 -3.29 -28.18 36.81
C GLU A 1068 -3.70 -26.73 36.52
N LEU A 1069 -3.46 -25.81 37.47
CA LEU A 1069 -3.68 -24.38 37.25
C LEU A 1069 -2.70 -23.83 36.21
N ALA A 1070 -1.45 -24.26 36.25
CA ALA A 1070 -0.43 -23.88 35.27
C ALA A 1070 -0.73 -24.41 33.85
N LEU A 1071 -1.25 -25.64 33.75
CA LEU A 1071 -1.68 -26.21 32.47
C LEU A 1071 -2.91 -25.50 31.90
N ALA A 1072 -3.89 -25.13 32.74
CA ALA A 1072 -5.06 -24.37 32.32
C ALA A 1072 -4.69 -23.00 31.72
N GLU A 1073 -3.64 -22.36 32.25
CA GLU A 1073 -3.13 -21.09 31.72
C GLU A 1073 -2.62 -21.23 30.27
N VAL A 1074 -2.05 -22.38 29.91
CA VAL A 1074 -1.62 -22.65 28.53
C VAL A 1074 -2.82 -22.62 27.57
N SER A 1075 -3.94 -23.24 27.95
CA SER A 1075 -5.16 -23.25 27.15
C SER A 1075 -5.72 -21.84 26.93
N ILE A 1076 -5.63 -20.98 27.96
CA ILE A 1076 -6.05 -19.56 27.88
C ILE A 1076 -5.16 -18.79 26.90
N GLU A 1077 -3.85 -18.94 27.02
CA GLU A 1077 -2.89 -18.25 26.14
C GLU A 1077 -2.97 -18.74 24.70
N ASN A 1078 -3.21 -20.04 24.48
CA ASN A 1078 -3.40 -20.63 23.16
C ASN A 1078 -4.66 -20.10 22.45
N ALA A 1079 -5.71 -19.77 23.21
CA ALA A 1079 -6.93 -19.18 22.63
C ALA A 1079 -6.72 -17.75 22.11
N LEU A 1080 -5.67 -17.06 22.56
CA LEU A 1080 -5.30 -15.71 22.08
C LEU A 1080 -4.41 -15.78 20.84
N ASP A 1081 -3.38 -16.62 20.86
CA ASP A 1081 -2.45 -16.88 19.77
C ASP A 1081 -1.90 -18.31 19.96
N PRO A 1082 -1.76 -19.16 18.92
CA PRO A 1082 -1.37 -20.56 19.11
C PRO A 1082 -0.05 -20.76 19.86
N VAL A 1083 -0.04 -21.67 20.82
CA VAL A 1083 1.14 -22.13 21.56
C VAL A 1083 1.67 -23.38 20.87
N THR A 1084 2.98 -23.41 20.61
CA THR A 1084 3.59 -24.54 19.88
C THR A 1084 4.20 -25.57 20.81
N ARG A 1085 4.60 -25.19 22.02
CA ARG A 1085 5.32 -26.09 22.94
C ARG A 1085 5.22 -25.66 24.40
N VAL A 1086 5.18 -26.62 25.32
CA VAL A 1086 5.19 -26.38 26.77
C VAL A 1086 6.32 -27.15 27.44
N LEU A 1087 7.06 -26.50 28.32
CA LEU A 1087 8.03 -27.13 29.22
C LEU A 1087 7.49 -27.04 30.66
N LEU A 1088 7.25 -28.17 31.31
CA LEU A 1088 6.82 -28.24 32.71
C LEU A 1088 8.01 -28.68 33.58
N ILE A 1089 8.41 -27.87 34.55
CA ILE A 1089 9.60 -28.08 35.37
C ILE A 1089 9.21 -28.03 36.85
N GLY A 1090 9.43 -29.11 37.59
CA GLY A 1090 9.11 -29.17 39.02
C GLY A 1090 9.66 -30.41 39.73
N ASP A 1091 9.59 -30.41 41.06
CA ASP A 1091 9.99 -31.52 41.94
C ASP A 1091 8.82 -32.15 42.73
N ALA A 1092 7.60 -31.63 42.52
CA ALA A 1092 6.37 -32.07 43.18
C ALA A 1092 5.23 -32.43 42.18
N PRO A 1093 4.35 -33.38 42.52
CA PRO A 1093 3.19 -33.75 41.71
C PRO A 1093 2.05 -32.71 41.74
N PRO A 1094 1.08 -32.77 40.80
CA PRO A 1094 -0.20 -32.07 40.92
C PRO A 1094 -1.01 -32.59 42.11
N HIS A 1095 -2.05 -31.84 42.47
CA HIS A 1095 -3.14 -32.36 43.29
C HIS A 1095 -3.95 -33.43 42.51
N TYR A 1096 -4.27 -34.55 43.17
CA TYR A 1096 -4.95 -35.70 42.54
C TYR A 1096 -6.48 -35.67 42.67
N GLU A 1097 -7.02 -34.73 43.45
CA GLU A 1097 -8.45 -34.49 43.52
C GLU A 1097 -9.03 -34.14 42.14
N ARG A 1098 -10.28 -34.54 41.91
CA ARG A 1098 -10.97 -34.23 40.65
C ARG A 1098 -11.61 -32.85 40.70
N LYS A 1099 -11.87 -32.28 39.53
CA LYS A 1099 -12.70 -31.09 39.37
C LYS A 1099 -13.97 -31.12 40.24
N GLY A 1100 -14.18 -30.05 41.01
CA GLY A 1100 -15.29 -29.90 41.94
C GLY A 1100 -15.08 -30.53 43.33
N GLN A 1101 -13.96 -31.21 43.57
CA GLN A 1101 -13.59 -31.71 44.89
C GLN A 1101 -12.81 -30.66 45.69
N LYS A 1102 -12.98 -30.70 47.01
CA LYS A 1102 -12.23 -29.84 47.94
C LYS A 1102 -10.87 -30.46 48.20
N LEU A 1103 -9.81 -29.67 48.05
CA LEU A 1103 -8.44 -30.09 48.32
C LEU A 1103 -8.26 -30.46 49.81
N MET A 1104 -7.65 -31.61 50.05
CA MET A 1104 -7.39 -32.08 51.41
C MET A 1104 -6.39 -31.15 52.11
N GLY A 1105 -6.74 -30.64 53.30
CA GLY A 1105 -5.87 -29.69 54.03
C GLY A 1105 -6.03 -28.22 53.62
N HIS A 1106 -6.75 -27.95 52.54
CA HIS A 1106 -6.96 -26.60 51.99
C HIS A 1106 -8.41 -26.13 52.08
N ASN A 1107 -8.64 -24.83 51.95
CA ASN A 1107 -9.99 -24.26 51.82
C ASN A 1107 -10.39 -23.97 50.37
N HIS A 1108 -9.74 -24.65 49.41
CA HIS A 1108 -9.92 -24.49 47.97
C HIS A 1108 -10.68 -25.67 47.35
N VAL A 1109 -11.49 -25.40 46.32
CA VAL A 1109 -12.20 -26.42 45.53
C VAL A 1109 -11.67 -26.35 44.11
N LEU A 1110 -11.12 -27.45 43.60
CA LEU A 1110 -10.51 -27.51 42.28
C LEU A 1110 -11.52 -27.16 41.19
N GLN A 1111 -11.13 -26.24 40.31
CA GLN A 1111 -11.91 -25.84 39.14
C GLN A 1111 -11.62 -26.72 37.91
N THR A 1112 -10.48 -27.42 37.93
CA THR A 1112 -10.02 -28.36 36.90
C THR A 1112 -9.11 -29.41 37.53
N ASP A 1113 -8.76 -30.46 36.80
CA ASP A 1113 -7.75 -31.45 37.19
C ASP A 1113 -6.70 -31.64 36.09
N TYR A 1114 -5.51 -32.12 36.48
CA TYR A 1114 -4.36 -32.15 35.57
C TYR A 1114 -4.56 -33.05 34.34
N MET A 1115 -5.39 -34.09 34.44
CA MET A 1115 -5.69 -34.97 33.31
C MET A 1115 -6.71 -34.36 32.36
N GLU A 1116 -7.69 -33.60 32.86
CA GLU A 1116 -8.61 -32.81 32.03
C GLU A 1116 -7.81 -31.78 31.21
N GLU A 1117 -6.90 -31.04 31.84
CA GLU A 1117 -6.06 -30.06 31.14
C GLU A 1117 -5.05 -30.72 30.18
N ALA A 1118 -4.39 -31.82 30.58
CA ALA A 1118 -3.51 -32.56 29.68
C ALA A 1118 -4.27 -33.11 28.45
N SER A 1119 -5.50 -33.58 28.63
CA SER A 1119 -6.35 -34.03 27.53
C SER A 1119 -6.79 -32.88 26.62
N ALA A 1120 -7.07 -31.70 27.20
CA ALA A 1120 -7.36 -30.49 26.44
C ALA A 1120 -6.16 -30.08 25.57
N LEU A 1121 -4.96 -30.03 26.14
CA LEU A 1121 -3.74 -29.73 25.39
C LEU A 1121 -3.43 -30.79 24.32
N ALA A 1122 -3.69 -32.07 24.59
CA ALA A 1122 -3.57 -33.14 23.60
C ALA A 1122 -4.55 -32.94 22.42
N SER A 1123 -5.80 -32.52 22.70
CA SER A 1123 -6.79 -32.23 21.65
C SER A 1123 -6.43 -31.00 20.80
N LEU A 1124 -5.58 -30.12 21.34
CA LEU A 1124 -5.01 -28.96 20.66
C LEU A 1124 -3.66 -29.27 19.99
N GLU A 1125 -3.19 -30.51 20.05
CA GLU A 1125 -1.89 -30.95 19.52
C GLU A 1125 -0.69 -30.20 20.13
N ILE A 1126 -0.79 -29.77 21.40
CA ILE A 1126 0.27 -29.05 22.11
C ILE A 1126 1.07 -30.03 22.98
N PRO A 1127 2.34 -30.34 22.64
CA PRO A 1127 3.15 -31.26 23.43
C PRO A 1127 3.67 -30.60 24.71
N VAL A 1128 3.55 -31.32 25.83
CA VAL A 1128 4.09 -30.93 27.13
C VAL A 1128 5.30 -31.80 27.45
N TYR A 1129 6.48 -31.18 27.51
CA TYR A 1129 7.72 -31.84 27.92
C TYR A 1129 7.97 -31.59 29.40
N THR A 1130 8.04 -32.67 30.18
CA THR A 1130 8.12 -32.58 31.64
C THR A 1130 9.54 -32.86 32.14
N PHE A 1131 10.04 -32.01 33.02
CA PHE A 1131 11.37 -32.11 33.60
C PHE A 1131 11.29 -32.20 35.12
N VAL A 1132 11.63 -33.37 35.65
CA VAL A 1132 11.66 -33.61 37.09
C VAL A 1132 12.97 -33.11 37.68
N VAL A 1133 12.90 -32.34 38.77
CA VAL A 1133 14.07 -31.78 39.46
C VAL A 1133 14.35 -32.58 40.73
N GLY A 1134 15.57 -33.12 40.86
CA GLY A 1134 16.09 -33.58 42.16
C GLY A 1134 15.40 -34.78 42.85
N GLY A 1135 14.81 -35.74 42.13
CA GLY A 1135 14.05 -36.83 42.76
C GLY A 1135 13.80 -38.07 41.90
N ALA A 1136 12.88 -38.94 42.37
CA ALA A 1136 12.35 -40.07 41.61
C ALA A 1136 11.31 -39.60 40.58
N ASN A 1137 10.95 -40.44 39.60
CA ASN A 1137 9.91 -40.10 38.61
C ASN A 1137 8.60 -39.69 39.29
N ILE A 1138 8.00 -38.62 38.80
CA ILE A 1138 6.66 -38.17 39.18
C ILE A 1138 5.69 -38.78 38.18
N GLU A 1139 4.88 -39.74 38.62
CA GLU A 1139 3.96 -40.50 37.74
C GLU A 1139 3.02 -39.57 36.95
N ALA A 1140 2.51 -38.53 37.59
CA ALA A 1140 1.64 -37.55 36.93
C ALA A 1140 2.35 -36.79 35.79
N PHE A 1141 3.64 -36.48 35.91
CA PHE A 1141 4.40 -35.82 34.84
C PHE A 1141 4.57 -36.76 33.64
N GLU A 1142 4.84 -38.04 33.89
CA GLU A 1142 4.89 -39.05 32.83
C GLU A 1142 3.54 -39.19 32.11
N GLN A 1143 2.43 -39.16 32.86
CA GLN A 1143 1.08 -39.17 32.31
C GLN A 1143 0.79 -37.94 31.45
N ILE A 1144 1.12 -36.72 31.92
CA ILE A 1144 0.94 -35.47 31.17
C ILE A 1144 1.75 -35.50 29.87
N ALA A 1145 3.03 -35.87 29.93
CA ALA A 1145 3.90 -35.93 28.77
C ALA A 1145 3.39 -36.96 27.74
N THR A 1146 3.03 -38.16 28.19
CA THR A 1146 2.55 -39.23 27.32
C THR A 1146 1.21 -38.87 26.68
N CYS A 1147 0.30 -38.24 27.44
CA CYS A 1147 -1.02 -37.83 26.95
C CYS A 1147 -0.91 -36.78 25.83
N THR A 1148 0.04 -35.86 25.93
CA THR A 1148 0.20 -34.72 25.02
C THR A 1148 1.16 -34.98 23.86
N GLY A 1149 1.79 -36.17 23.80
CA GLY A 1149 2.81 -36.49 22.80
C GLY A 1149 4.19 -35.88 23.09
N GLY A 1150 4.42 -35.38 24.31
CA GLY A 1150 5.72 -34.94 24.80
C GLY A 1150 6.59 -36.09 25.34
N SER A 1151 7.63 -35.74 26.09
CA SER A 1151 8.48 -36.71 26.78
C SER A 1151 8.93 -36.21 28.15
N MET A 1152 9.22 -37.14 29.05
CA MET A 1152 9.73 -36.85 30.39
C MET A 1152 11.24 -37.03 30.46
N ALA A 1153 11.93 -36.11 31.14
CA ALA A 1153 13.36 -36.20 31.43
C ALA A 1153 13.69 -35.71 32.85
N HIS A 1154 14.89 -36.04 33.33
CA HIS A 1154 15.42 -35.54 34.60
C HIS A 1154 16.33 -34.34 34.38
N LEU A 1155 16.23 -33.35 35.27
CA LEU A 1155 17.11 -32.20 35.30
C LEU A 1155 18.12 -32.34 36.45
N ASP A 1156 19.21 -33.06 36.18
CA ASP A 1156 20.21 -33.43 37.21
C ASP A 1156 21.01 -32.24 37.78
N SER A 1157 21.06 -31.11 37.04
CA SER A 1157 21.70 -29.90 37.52
C SER A 1157 20.97 -28.65 37.00
N PRO A 1158 20.95 -27.55 37.78
CA PRO A 1158 20.38 -26.28 37.34
C PRO A 1158 21.05 -25.71 36.08
N ASP A 1159 22.31 -26.05 35.82
CA ASP A 1159 23.07 -25.58 34.65
C ASP A 1159 22.58 -26.24 33.34
N LYS A 1160 21.91 -27.39 33.39
CA LYS A 1160 21.32 -28.04 32.20
C LYS A 1160 20.04 -27.36 31.71
N LEU A 1161 19.45 -26.46 32.51
CA LEU A 1161 18.21 -25.75 32.16
C LEU A 1161 18.35 -24.99 30.83
N ILE A 1162 19.51 -24.35 30.61
CA ILE A 1162 19.79 -23.62 29.38
C ILE A 1162 19.69 -24.53 28.15
N ASP A 1163 20.26 -25.73 28.22
CA ASP A 1163 20.27 -26.67 27.10
C ASP A 1163 18.88 -27.25 26.87
N VAL A 1164 18.11 -27.52 27.94
CA VAL A 1164 16.73 -28.00 27.83
C VAL A 1164 15.86 -27.03 27.04
N VAL A 1165 15.89 -25.74 27.39
CA VAL A 1165 15.07 -24.73 26.71
C VAL A 1165 15.57 -24.51 25.28
N CYS A 1166 16.89 -24.37 25.08
CA CYS A 1166 17.49 -24.18 23.76
C CYS A 1166 17.17 -25.34 22.81
N LEU A 1167 17.36 -26.59 23.24
CA LEU A 1167 17.16 -27.77 22.39
C LEU A 1167 15.69 -27.92 21.98
N ASN A 1168 14.75 -27.70 22.91
CA ASN A 1168 13.33 -27.74 22.59
C ASN A 1168 12.90 -26.62 21.64
N ALA A 1169 13.44 -25.41 21.82
CA ALA A 1169 13.14 -24.29 20.94
C ALA A 1169 13.69 -24.53 19.54
N LEU A 1170 14.94 -24.99 19.44
CA LEU A 1170 15.61 -25.23 18.15
C LEU A 1170 15.06 -26.45 17.41
N GLU A 1171 14.62 -27.48 18.13
CA GLU A 1171 13.90 -28.60 17.53
C GLU A 1171 12.59 -28.14 16.89
N GLU A 1172 11.85 -27.24 17.54
CA GLU A 1172 10.62 -26.69 16.95
C GLU A 1172 10.92 -25.81 15.74
N ILE A 1173 11.92 -24.93 15.84
CA ILE A 1173 12.23 -23.97 14.78
C ILE A 1173 12.85 -24.65 13.55
N GLY A 1174 13.78 -25.60 13.74
CA GLY A 1174 14.56 -26.17 12.63
C GLY A 1174 14.87 -27.66 12.77
N GLY A 1175 14.22 -28.37 13.68
CA GLY A 1175 14.31 -29.82 13.82
C GLY A 1175 15.68 -30.33 14.24
N SER A 1176 15.95 -31.59 13.91
CA SER A 1176 17.17 -32.31 14.29
C SER A 1176 18.47 -31.67 13.80
N GLU A 1177 18.42 -30.84 12.76
CA GLU A 1177 19.60 -30.17 12.18
C GLU A 1177 20.12 -29.06 13.11
N LEU A 1178 19.25 -28.15 13.57
CA LEU A 1178 19.65 -27.09 14.50
C LEU A 1178 20.02 -27.66 15.87
N VAL A 1179 19.35 -28.73 16.30
CA VAL A 1179 19.74 -29.49 17.49
C VAL A 1179 21.17 -30.04 17.36
N ALA A 1180 21.54 -30.57 16.19
CA ALA A 1180 22.89 -31.06 15.94
C ALA A 1180 23.92 -29.92 15.91
N GLU A 1181 23.59 -28.78 15.29
CA GLU A 1181 24.46 -27.60 15.24
C GLU A 1181 24.68 -26.99 16.63
N TYR A 1182 23.62 -26.86 17.43
CA TYR A 1182 23.70 -26.44 18.83
C TYR A 1182 24.60 -27.38 19.62
N LYS A 1183 24.40 -28.69 19.47
CA LYS A 1183 25.24 -29.71 20.13
C LYS A 1183 26.70 -29.61 19.73
N GLN A 1184 26.98 -29.33 18.46
CA GLN A 1184 28.33 -29.18 17.94
C GLN A 1184 29.02 -27.91 18.49
N LYS A 1185 28.27 -26.81 18.63
CA LYS A 1185 28.79 -25.49 18.97
C LYS A 1185 28.88 -25.23 20.48
N TYR A 1186 27.88 -25.64 21.24
CA TYR A 1186 27.74 -25.30 22.67
C TYR A 1186 27.85 -26.50 23.61
N THR A 1187 27.74 -27.72 23.10
CA THR A 1187 27.76 -28.95 23.93
C THR A 1187 29.07 -29.74 23.81
N LYS A 1188 30.15 -29.12 23.30
CA LYS A 1188 31.52 -29.66 23.37
C LYS A 1188 32.23 -29.24 24.68
N ALA A 1189 31.97 -29.99 25.74
CA ALA A 1189 32.93 -30.50 26.73
C ALA A 1189 32.16 -31.36 27.74
#